data_AF-A0A5C4JFS1-F1
#
_entry.id   AF-A0A5C4JFS1-F1
#
_cell.length_a   1.000
_cell.length_b   1.000
_cell.length_c   1.000
_cell.angle_alpha   90.00
_cell.angle_beta   90.00
_cell.angle_gamma   90.00
#
_symmetry.space_group_name_H-M   'P 1'
#
loop_
_entity.id
_entity.type
_entity.pdbx_description
1 polymer ?
#
loop_
_entity_poly.entity_id
_entity_poly.type
_entity_poly.pdbx_seq_one_letter_code
_entity_poly.pdbx_strand_id
1 'polypeptide(L)'
;MAKHRVGLRRTGTVMGLAVAMAAVLLPVVVSTALTTAPASAKAPDKPKAIVAIGDSYISGEAGRWAGNASTGAGGTAWGTDLAAISCQRGREDDCDHEPSLVYLDGSDVDKGNGCHKSRMAEIKGAEIDGVEKHRRFNLACSGATTGSILHDTFKGQAPQIQQLDTTAREHHITTIVVSISGNDLRFSDIIAKCADAYMRGKPLCSVSEARDLERRLPEVRGKVVETLREIHRVMRARGQDRSSYRLILQSYPTPIPTSDKYRWSERGRLWERYLRGGCPFMNTDTDWANKSLVPGIRDMLRDAAFSGDASFLDLSEAFAGHELCTKEADQAGSRNSRSNPLEAKDAEWVRWVPYLIWRSAPWESQGHQQEAIHPNAFGQVALSACLTKMVAASPAPGQAFRCKGAAGFEPEDVQVQREIVHQESWGRRLNGQGGRPAVFTDGGQQHAFVRDGNCLEHMWWSAAGGVRRDQWGCGINSNPAAYAGGGQQHVFATSRRCLEHFWWEGGTEIKRNRWGCGIDSAPAGFLYGEQQHAFAKSGRCLEHYWWEPGRPNNDIQHNRWGCGIDSPPAVFVDGEQQHAFAKNGRCLEHYWWEPGRPRNDVQHNRWGCGIDSPPTVFVHGKQQHAFAKNGECLEHFWWEPGSEVKRDSWGCGIDGPPVAFASGEQQHAFATKDNCLEHFWWEPGRPVRRDRWGCGIEGTVNGFATGDQQHVFAIGQRQPTQHFWYAE
;
A
#
# COMPACT_ATOMS: atom_id res chain seq x y z
N MET A 1 65.54 41.67 -8.61
CA MET A 1 65.08 42.77 -7.74
C MET A 1 64.51 42.11 -6.49
N ALA A 2 65.34 41.91 -5.47
CA ALA A 2 65.40 42.73 -4.24
C ALA A 2 64.06 42.76 -3.48
N LYS A 3 63.94 42.41 -2.19
CA LYS A 3 64.84 41.84 -1.18
C LYS A 3 64.01 41.77 0.13
N HIS A 4 64.27 40.78 0.99
CA HIS A 4 64.31 40.89 2.48
C HIS A 4 62.99 41.00 3.28
N ARG A 5 62.84 40.48 4.51
CA ARG A 5 63.72 39.79 5.51
C ARG A 5 62.78 39.18 6.58
N VAL A 6 63.01 37.95 7.07
CA VAL A 6 63.66 37.57 8.37
C VAL A 6 62.86 38.08 9.59
N GLY A 7 62.47 37.31 10.62
CA GLY A 7 63.03 36.14 11.32
C GLY A 7 62.96 36.47 12.83
N LEU A 8 62.53 35.60 13.75
CA LEU A 8 63.30 34.71 14.64
C LEU A 8 62.29 34.20 15.69
N ARG A 9 62.07 32.90 15.93
CA ARG A 9 62.84 31.90 16.72
C ARG A 9 62.92 32.11 18.24
N ARG A 10 62.41 31.07 18.94
CA ARG A 10 62.93 30.39 20.16
C ARG A 10 62.82 31.17 21.47
N THR A 11 62.55 30.62 22.66
CA THR A 11 62.80 29.32 23.34
C THR A 11 61.96 29.37 24.64
N GLY A 12 61.32 28.31 25.15
CA GLY A 12 61.89 27.29 26.07
C GLY A 12 62.39 27.87 27.40
N THR A 13 62.21 27.35 28.61
CA THR A 13 61.55 26.19 29.23
C THR A 13 61.76 26.36 30.78
N VAL A 14 60.99 25.64 31.62
CA VAL A 14 61.35 25.07 32.95
C VAL A 14 60.95 25.81 34.26
N MET A 15 60.53 24.94 35.21
CA MET A 15 60.43 25.02 36.69
C MET A 15 59.09 25.56 37.22
N GLY A 16 58.41 24.92 38.18
CA GLY A 16 58.73 23.80 39.07
C GLY A 16 58.03 24.04 40.41
N LEU A 17 57.23 23.07 40.86
CA LEU A 17 56.64 22.81 42.20
C LEU A 17 56.61 23.91 43.28
N ALA A 18 55.45 24.10 43.93
CA ALA A 18 55.27 23.78 45.36
C ALA A 18 53.81 23.94 45.82
N VAL A 19 53.39 22.97 46.64
CA VAL A 19 52.13 22.82 47.38
C VAL A 19 52.10 23.77 48.59
N ALA A 20 50.93 24.31 48.96
CA ALA A 20 50.35 24.19 50.32
C ALA A 20 49.21 25.18 50.66
N MET A 21 48.18 24.57 51.23
CA MET A 21 47.34 25.02 52.35
C MET A 21 46.22 26.07 52.16
N ALA A 22 45.05 25.57 52.55
CA ALA A 22 43.77 26.22 52.76
C ALA A 22 43.82 27.37 53.78
N ALA A 23 42.98 28.38 53.53
CA ALA A 23 42.25 29.09 54.57
C ALA A 23 40.93 29.61 53.99
N VAL A 24 39.84 28.95 54.37
CA VAL A 24 38.46 29.39 54.17
C VAL A 24 38.16 30.46 55.22
N LEU A 25 37.52 31.57 54.84
CA LEU A 25 36.32 32.13 55.51
C LEU A 25 35.90 33.49 54.91
N LEU A 26 34.69 33.47 54.32
CA LEU A 26 33.66 34.52 54.18
C LEU A 26 33.95 35.79 53.35
N PRO A 27 33.37 35.90 52.13
CA PRO A 27 33.32 37.16 51.40
C PRO A 27 32.03 37.93 51.65
N VAL A 28 32.25 39.22 51.90
CA VAL A 28 31.34 40.37 51.79
C VAL A 28 30.49 40.29 50.51
N VAL A 29 29.18 40.49 50.66
CA VAL A 29 28.21 40.53 49.56
C VAL A 29 28.41 41.81 48.76
N VAL A 30 28.92 41.66 47.53
CA VAL A 30 28.91 42.71 46.50
C VAL A 30 27.63 42.55 45.69
N SER A 31 26.73 43.54 45.75
CA SER A 31 25.51 43.56 44.94
C SER A 31 25.84 43.82 43.47
N THR A 32 25.95 42.75 42.69
CA THR A 32 25.84 42.80 41.23
C THR A 32 24.37 42.87 40.85
N ALA A 33 23.93 43.97 40.25
CA ALA A 33 22.63 44.06 39.61
C ALA A 33 22.59 43.08 38.42
N LEU A 34 21.91 41.94 38.62
CA LEU A 34 21.52 41.05 37.53
C LEU A 34 20.34 41.69 36.80
N THR A 35 20.57 42.15 35.57
CA THR A 35 19.49 42.33 34.60
C THR A 35 18.93 40.95 34.26
N THR A 36 17.81 40.59 34.87
CA THR A 36 17.00 39.45 34.41
C THR A 36 16.52 39.78 33.01
N ALA A 37 17.05 39.08 31.99
CA ALA A 37 16.40 39.04 30.69
C ALA A 37 14.95 38.57 30.91
N PRO A 38 13.94 39.22 30.31
CA PRO A 38 12.57 38.73 30.45
C PRO A 38 12.54 37.30 29.91
N ALA A 39 12.05 36.38 30.74
CA ALA A 39 11.70 35.05 30.26
C ALA A 39 10.78 35.24 29.06
N SER A 40 11.19 34.73 27.89
CA SER A 40 10.37 34.72 26.69
C SER A 40 9.06 34.04 27.06
N ALA A 41 7.99 34.83 27.19
CA ALA A 41 6.66 34.29 27.44
C ALA A 41 6.36 33.34 26.29
N LYS A 42 6.25 32.03 26.59
CA LYS A 42 5.82 31.02 25.62
C LYS A 42 4.53 31.55 25.00
N ALA A 43 4.54 31.80 23.70
CA ALA A 43 3.34 32.22 22.99
C ALA A 43 2.19 31.26 23.34
N PRO A 44 0.96 31.75 23.57
CA PRO A 44 -0.16 30.88 23.89
C PRO A 44 -0.24 29.76 22.84
N ASP A 45 -0.37 28.52 23.28
CA ASP A 45 -0.50 27.38 22.38
C ASP A 45 -1.76 27.61 21.51
N LYS A 46 -1.58 27.60 20.18
CA LYS A 46 -2.67 27.89 19.24
C LYS A 46 -3.83 26.90 19.43
N PRO A 47 -5.09 27.32 19.25
CA PRO A 47 -6.22 26.40 19.32
C PRO A 47 -6.08 25.26 18.29
N LYS A 48 -6.46 24.04 18.69
CA LYS A 48 -6.44 22.88 17.80
C LYS A 48 -7.47 23.02 16.68
N ALA A 49 -7.11 22.57 15.48
CA ALA A 49 -7.98 22.50 14.33
C ALA A 49 -7.71 21.25 13.49
N ILE A 50 -8.69 20.89 12.66
CA ILE A 50 -8.55 19.86 11.63
C ILE A 50 -8.97 20.42 10.28
N VAL A 51 -8.39 19.90 9.20
CA VAL A 51 -8.54 20.46 7.86
C VAL A 51 -8.81 19.36 6.84
N ALA A 52 -9.80 19.57 5.97
CA ALA A 52 -9.97 18.84 4.73
C ALA A 52 -9.48 19.65 3.53
N ILE A 53 -8.75 19.01 2.63
CA ILE A 53 -8.22 19.54 1.37
C ILE A 53 -8.59 18.54 0.28
N GLY A 54 -9.01 19.01 -0.90
CA GLY A 54 -9.34 18.10 -1.97
C GLY A 54 -10.40 18.57 -2.95
N ASP A 55 -11.02 17.57 -3.57
CA ASP A 55 -12.04 17.73 -4.59
C ASP A 55 -13.48 17.57 -4.05
N SER A 56 -14.38 17.26 -4.97
CA SER A 56 -15.82 17.09 -4.78
C SER A 56 -16.22 16.16 -3.64
N TYR A 57 -15.60 14.98 -3.49
CA TYR A 57 -16.06 14.00 -2.52
C TYR A 57 -15.90 14.50 -1.09
N ILE A 58 -14.68 14.94 -0.73
CA ILE A 58 -14.37 15.45 0.60
C ILE A 58 -14.95 16.86 0.84
N SER A 59 -15.24 17.61 -0.23
CA SER A 59 -15.95 18.90 -0.12
C SER A 59 -17.42 18.74 0.30
N GLY A 60 -17.98 17.54 0.15
CA GLY A 60 -19.38 17.26 0.44
C GLY A 60 -20.33 17.55 -0.73
N GLU A 61 -19.86 17.47 -1.97
CA GLU A 61 -20.72 17.58 -3.16
C GLU A 61 -21.83 16.53 -3.07
N ALA A 62 -23.11 16.95 -3.17
CA ALA A 62 -24.33 16.17 -2.91
C ALA A 62 -24.78 15.99 -1.43
N GLY A 63 -24.09 16.59 -0.46
CA GLY A 63 -24.50 16.55 0.95
C GLY A 63 -25.84 17.22 1.28
N ARG A 64 -26.54 17.77 0.27
CA ARG A 64 -27.93 18.26 0.36
C ARG A 64 -28.97 17.15 0.53
N TRP A 65 -28.66 15.93 0.09
CA TRP A 65 -29.68 14.88 -0.06
C TRP A 65 -29.55 13.82 1.03
N ALA A 66 -30.61 13.57 1.80
CA ALA A 66 -30.69 12.45 2.75
C ALA A 66 -31.34 11.23 2.07
N GLY A 67 -30.58 10.57 1.18
CA GLY A 67 -31.08 9.49 0.33
C GLY A 67 -31.49 9.96 -1.07
N ASN A 68 -32.22 9.10 -1.79
CA ASN A 68 -32.81 9.42 -3.10
C ASN A 68 -34.33 9.18 -3.04
N ALA A 69 -35.10 9.92 -3.83
CA ALA A 69 -36.56 9.82 -3.87
C ALA A 69 -37.04 9.85 -5.34
N SER A 70 -37.74 8.83 -5.80
CA SER A 70 -38.25 8.76 -7.18
C SER A 70 -39.54 9.60 -7.37
N THR A 71 -39.41 10.92 -7.22
CA THR A 71 -40.50 11.92 -7.29
C THR A 71 -40.06 13.19 -8.02
N GLY A 72 -40.94 14.19 -8.13
CA GLY A 72 -40.59 15.52 -8.66
C GLY A 72 -39.63 16.29 -7.76
N ALA A 73 -39.10 17.42 -8.25
CA ALA A 73 -38.20 18.28 -7.48
C ALA A 73 -38.90 19.25 -6.51
N GLY A 74 -40.24 19.28 -6.54
CA GLY A 74 -41.04 20.11 -5.64
C GLY A 74 -41.03 19.60 -4.20
N GLY A 75 -41.16 20.52 -3.26
CA GLY A 75 -41.35 20.20 -1.86
C GLY A 75 -40.12 19.64 -1.15
N THR A 76 -40.31 18.65 -0.28
CA THR A 76 -39.23 18.00 0.49
C THR A 76 -38.60 16.81 -0.24
N ALA A 77 -39.10 16.44 -1.43
CA ALA A 77 -38.79 15.19 -2.11
C ALA A 77 -38.88 13.97 -1.17
N TRP A 78 -40.05 13.78 -0.54
CA TRP A 78 -40.32 12.75 0.47
C TRP A 78 -39.35 12.78 1.66
N GLY A 79 -38.95 13.99 2.07
CA GLY A 79 -38.05 14.22 3.21
C GLY A 79 -36.56 14.15 2.88
N THR A 80 -36.16 13.94 1.62
CA THR A 80 -34.75 13.80 1.24
C THR A 80 -34.03 15.13 0.98
N ASP A 81 -34.73 16.20 0.62
CA ASP A 81 -34.10 17.50 0.33
C ASP A 81 -33.87 18.33 1.61
N LEU A 82 -32.61 18.42 2.06
CA LEU A 82 -32.25 19.19 3.25
C LEU A 82 -32.25 20.72 3.01
N ALA A 83 -32.37 21.18 1.77
CA ALA A 83 -32.54 22.60 1.46
C ALA A 83 -34.01 23.05 1.52
N ALA A 84 -34.97 22.12 1.60
CA ALA A 84 -36.39 22.46 1.69
C ALA A 84 -36.72 23.18 3.01
N ILE A 85 -37.27 24.38 2.90
CA ILE A 85 -37.67 25.26 4.00
C ILE A 85 -39.08 25.81 3.76
N SER A 86 -39.68 26.40 4.79
CA SER A 86 -40.94 27.14 4.67
C SER A 86 -42.08 26.37 3.99
N CYS A 87 -42.13 25.04 4.14
CA CYS A 87 -43.18 24.22 3.54
C CYS A 87 -44.56 24.67 4.00
N GLN A 88 -45.53 24.70 3.08
CA GLN A 88 -46.89 25.05 3.42
C GLN A 88 -47.47 24.05 4.44
N ARG A 89 -48.26 24.55 5.39
CA ARG A 89 -48.81 23.71 6.46
C ARG A 89 -49.62 22.55 5.89
N GLY A 90 -49.17 21.32 6.12
CA GLY A 90 -49.81 20.10 5.63
C GLY A 90 -49.53 19.76 4.17
N ARG A 91 -48.63 20.49 3.49
CA ARG A 91 -48.20 20.24 2.10
C ARG A 91 -46.67 20.15 2.04
N GLU A 92 -46.15 18.93 1.97
CA GLU A 92 -44.72 18.66 1.80
C GLU A 92 -44.25 18.73 0.34
N ASP A 93 -45.16 18.86 -0.62
CA ASP A 93 -44.90 19.02 -2.05
C ASP A 93 -44.71 20.49 -2.46
N ASP A 94 -44.92 21.43 -1.53
CA ASP A 94 -44.86 22.88 -1.74
C ASP A 94 -43.98 23.54 -0.67
N CYS A 95 -42.70 23.72 -0.99
CA CYS A 95 -41.67 24.29 -0.11
C CYS A 95 -40.77 25.27 -0.89
N ASP A 96 -40.29 26.28 -0.19
CA ASP A 96 -39.15 27.08 -0.64
C ASP A 96 -37.86 26.26 -0.49
N HIS A 97 -36.80 26.66 -1.19
CA HIS A 97 -35.50 26.01 -1.11
C HIS A 97 -34.39 27.02 -0.81
N GLU A 98 -33.58 26.73 0.19
CA GLU A 98 -32.38 27.50 0.52
C GLU A 98 -31.12 26.63 0.54
N PRO A 99 -30.56 26.32 -0.65
CA PRO A 99 -29.32 25.55 -0.76
C PRO A 99 -28.14 26.16 -0.02
N SER A 100 -28.12 27.48 0.21
CA SER A 100 -27.06 28.15 0.97
C SER A 100 -27.02 27.73 2.44
N LEU A 101 -28.08 27.09 2.95
CA LEU A 101 -28.02 26.41 4.23
C LEU A 101 -27.06 25.22 4.10
N VAL A 102 -27.24 24.35 3.12
CA VAL A 102 -26.38 23.17 2.96
C VAL A 102 -24.97 23.54 2.51
N TYR A 103 -24.86 24.32 1.44
CA TYR A 103 -23.61 24.72 0.81
C TYR A 103 -23.19 26.11 1.31
N LEU A 104 -22.24 26.12 2.24
CA LEU A 104 -21.85 27.30 3.02
C LEU A 104 -21.04 28.32 2.22
N ASP A 105 -20.87 29.53 2.74
CA ASP A 105 -19.96 30.55 2.20
C ASP A 105 -20.18 30.91 0.71
N GLY A 106 -21.43 30.85 0.24
CA GLY A 106 -21.76 31.10 -1.16
C GLY A 106 -21.17 30.04 -2.10
N SER A 107 -21.06 28.79 -1.65
CA SER A 107 -20.54 27.67 -2.44
C SER A 107 -21.55 26.98 -3.34
N ASP A 108 -22.83 27.30 -3.18
CA ASP A 108 -23.90 26.77 -4.03
C ASP A 108 -23.73 27.16 -5.52
N VAL A 109 -24.23 26.33 -6.43
CA VAL A 109 -24.15 26.57 -7.88
C VAL A 109 -25.07 27.68 -8.37
N ASP A 110 -26.28 27.78 -7.84
CA ASP A 110 -27.29 28.73 -8.34
C ASP A 110 -27.08 30.14 -7.76
N LYS A 111 -26.60 30.25 -6.51
CA LYS A 111 -26.43 31.55 -5.80
C LYS A 111 -24.97 31.94 -5.53
N GLY A 112 -24.00 31.12 -5.94
CA GLY A 112 -22.63 31.20 -5.48
C GLY A 112 -21.57 30.98 -6.54
N ASN A 113 -20.37 30.55 -6.12
CA ASN A 113 -19.26 30.23 -7.00
C ASN A 113 -19.27 28.76 -7.50
N GLY A 114 -20.25 27.96 -7.06
CA GLY A 114 -20.38 26.55 -7.41
C GLY A 114 -19.28 25.63 -6.87
N CYS A 115 -18.48 26.09 -5.91
CA CYS A 115 -17.44 25.31 -5.25
C CYS A 115 -18.03 24.60 -4.03
N HIS A 116 -18.92 23.62 -4.24
CA HIS A 116 -19.74 23.05 -3.16
C HIS A 116 -18.91 22.75 -1.90
N LYS A 117 -19.30 23.36 -0.78
CA LYS A 117 -18.72 23.15 0.55
C LYS A 117 -19.85 22.85 1.52
N SER A 118 -20.15 21.57 1.68
CA SER A 118 -21.32 21.16 2.45
C SER A 118 -21.09 21.24 3.96
N ARG A 119 -22.13 21.61 4.71
CA ARG A 119 -22.20 21.41 6.16
C ARG A 119 -22.13 19.92 6.57
N MET A 120 -22.49 19.03 5.64
CA MET A 120 -22.45 17.58 5.85
C MET A 120 -21.11 16.96 5.45
N ALA A 121 -20.17 17.72 4.87
CA ALA A 121 -18.87 17.19 4.45
C ALA A 121 -18.20 16.40 5.59
N GLU A 122 -17.56 15.28 5.24
CA GLU A 122 -16.88 14.34 6.15
C GLU A 122 -16.19 15.01 7.37
N ILE A 123 -15.36 16.02 7.12
CA ILE A 123 -14.60 16.70 8.19
C ILE A 123 -15.47 17.41 9.23
N LYS A 124 -16.70 17.81 8.85
CA LYS A 124 -17.64 18.49 9.74
C LYS A 124 -18.24 17.52 10.75
N GLY A 125 -18.49 16.28 10.33
CA GLY A 125 -18.99 15.20 11.20
C GLY A 125 -17.90 14.55 12.04
N ALA A 126 -16.67 14.46 11.54
CA ALA A 126 -15.59 13.70 12.17
C ALA A 126 -15.23 14.18 13.60
N GLU A 127 -15.25 13.26 14.56
CA GLU A 127 -14.95 13.52 15.97
C GLU A 127 -13.48 13.25 16.29
N ILE A 128 -12.62 14.23 16.03
CA ILE A 128 -11.16 14.10 16.14
C ILE A 128 -10.61 15.01 17.23
N ASP A 129 -9.80 14.46 18.13
CA ASP A 129 -8.98 15.17 19.12
C ASP A 129 -9.75 16.22 19.98
N GLY A 130 -11.07 16.06 20.13
CA GLY A 130 -11.93 17.03 20.82
C GLY A 130 -12.07 18.39 20.11
N VAL A 131 -11.73 18.47 18.82
CA VAL A 131 -11.79 19.72 18.04
C VAL A 131 -13.25 20.15 17.82
N GLU A 132 -13.55 21.37 18.25
CA GLU A 132 -14.87 21.99 18.14
C GLU A 132 -15.30 22.18 16.68
N LYS A 133 -16.61 22.05 16.40
CA LYS A 133 -17.16 22.07 15.03
C LYS A 133 -16.75 23.30 14.20
N HIS A 134 -16.61 24.47 14.83
CA HIS A 134 -16.22 25.70 14.13
C HIS A 134 -14.73 25.76 13.74
N ARG A 135 -13.90 24.84 14.24
CA ARG A 135 -12.46 24.69 13.91
C ARG A 135 -12.18 23.46 13.04
N ARG A 136 -13.23 22.89 12.44
CA ARG A 136 -13.15 21.83 11.42
C ARG A 136 -13.28 22.49 10.06
N PHE A 137 -12.16 22.77 9.41
CA PHE A 137 -12.12 23.58 8.20
C PHE A 137 -12.24 22.70 6.95
N ASN A 138 -13.17 23.05 6.07
CA ASN A 138 -13.29 22.43 4.75
C ASN A 138 -12.72 23.41 3.72
N LEU A 139 -11.47 23.17 3.33
CA LEU A 139 -10.77 23.95 2.30
C LEU A 139 -10.93 23.34 0.91
N ALA A 140 -11.48 22.13 0.83
CA ALA A 140 -11.75 21.44 -0.41
C ALA A 140 -12.75 22.19 -1.28
N CYS A 141 -12.72 21.91 -2.58
CA CYS A 141 -13.57 22.57 -3.55
C CYS A 141 -14.04 21.58 -4.61
N SER A 142 -15.35 21.53 -4.84
CA SER A 142 -15.87 20.63 -5.86
C SER A 142 -15.37 20.97 -7.26
N GLY A 143 -14.91 19.96 -8.00
CA GLY A 143 -14.22 20.12 -9.28
C GLY A 143 -12.73 20.48 -9.21
N ALA A 144 -12.13 20.60 -8.02
CA ALA A 144 -10.70 20.90 -7.88
C ALA A 144 -9.81 19.76 -8.42
N THR A 145 -8.67 20.14 -9.00
CA THR A 145 -7.57 19.24 -9.34
C THR A 145 -6.40 19.43 -8.38
N THR A 146 -5.36 18.60 -8.48
CA THR A 146 -4.08 18.85 -7.79
C THR A 146 -3.51 20.25 -8.07
N GLY A 147 -3.73 20.80 -9.27
CA GLY A 147 -3.34 22.18 -9.61
C GLY A 147 -4.09 23.24 -8.79
N SER A 148 -5.40 23.05 -8.56
CA SER A 148 -6.21 23.91 -7.69
C SER A 148 -5.79 23.87 -6.23
N ILE A 149 -5.18 22.76 -5.79
CA ILE A 149 -4.60 22.69 -4.45
C ILE A 149 -3.30 23.50 -4.39
N LEU A 150 -2.41 23.28 -5.36
CA LEU A 150 -1.02 23.75 -5.33
C LEU A 150 -0.84 25.22 -5.76
N HIS A 151 -1.51 25.66 -6.82
CA HIS A 151 -1.15 26.92 -7.49
C HIS A 151 -2.31 27.69 -8.11
N ASP A 152 -3.38 27.03 -8.56
CA ASP A 152 -4.44 27.71 -9.29
C ASP A 152 -5.48 28.34 -8.37
N THR A 153 -5.87 29.58 -8.68
CA THR A 153 -7.13 30.14 -8.17
C THR A 153 -8.27 29.43 -8.90
N PHE A 154 -9.21 28.86 -8.15
CA PHE A 154 -10.28 28.04 -8.71
C PHE A 154 -11.63 28.44 -8.13
N LYS A 155 -12.63 28.69 -8.99
CA LYS A 155 -13.97 29.18 -8.61
C LYS A 155 -13.93 30.38 -7.65
N GLY A 156 -13.01 31.31 -7.91
CA GLY A 156 -12.81 32.52 -7.09
C GLY A 156 -12.14 32.28 -5.74
N GLN A 157 -11.67 31.07 -5.45
CA GLN A 157 -10.93 30.74 -4.22
C GLN A 157 -9.44 30.64 -4.50
N ALA A 158 -8.64 31.12 -3.54
CA ALA A 158 -7.19 30.95 -3.56
C ALA A 158 -6.79 29.46 -3.53
N PRO A 159 -5.56 29.11 -3.97
CA PRO A 159 -5.07 27.73 -3.88
C PRO A 159 -5.22 27.17 -2.47
N GLN A 160 -5.62 25.90 -2.35
CA GLN A 160 -5.94 25.32 -1.04
C GLN A 160 -4.72 25.28 -0.11
N ILE A 161 -3.50 25.17 -0.64
CA ILE A 161 -2.27 25.29 0.18
C ILE A 161 -2.09 26.67 0.81
N GLN A 162 -2.58 27.73 0.17
CA GLN A 162 -2.54 29.10 0.70
C GLN A 162 -3.60 29.28 1.79
N GLN A 163 -4.77 28.65 1.60
CA GLN A 163 -5.79 28.59 2.64
C GLN A 163 -5.27 27.82 3.86
N LEU A 164 -4.61 26.67 3.66
CA LEU A 164 -3.96 25.91 4.73
C LEU A 164 -2.90 26.73 5.46
N ASP A 165 -2.05 27.45 4.71
CA ASP A 165 -1.06 28.37 5.27
C ASP A 165 -1.69 29.38 6.23
N THR A 166 -2.82 29.97 5.81
CA THR A 166 -3.59 30.94 6.59
C THR A 166 -4.17 30.31 7.85
N THR A 167 -4.83 29.16 7.72
CA THR A 167 -5.41 28.44 8.87
C THR A 167 -4.34 28.03 9.89
N ALA A 168 -3.19 27.53 9.43
CA ALA A 168 -2.07 27.11 10.28
C ALA A 168 -1.29 28.29 10.91
N ARG A 169 -1.48 29.53 10.44
CA ARG A 169 -0.98 30.72 11.16
C ARG A 169 -1.74 30.91 12.47
N GLU A 170 -3.03 30.64 12.49
CA GLU A 170 -3.92 30.92 13.62
C GLU A 170 -4.19 29.70 14.50
N HIS A 171 -4.06 28.49 13.94
CA HIS A 171 -4.41 27.25 14.60
C HIS A 171 -3.23 26.27 14.65
N HIS A 172 -3.27 25.35 15.61
CA HIS A 172 -2.42 24.15 15.61
C HIS A 172 -3.19 23.03 14.91
N ILE A 173 -2.82 22.69 13.68
CA ILE A 173 -3.54 21.67 12.91
C ILE A 173 -3.12 20.30 13.43
N THR A 174 -4.05 19.48 13.93
CA THR A 174 -3.73 18.13 14.43
C THR A 174 -3.95 17.04 13.39
N THR A 175 -4.82 17.28 12.41
CA THR A 175 -5.14 16.33 11.33
C THR A 175 -5.44 17.08 10.04
N ILE A 176 -4.82 16.63 8.95
CA ILE A 176 -5.10 17.06 7.57
C ILE A 176 -5.55 15.84 6.79
N VAL A 177 -6.74 15.91 6.20
CA VAL A 177 -7.31 14.85 5.37
C VAL A 177 -7.38 15.32 3.93
N VAL A 178 -6.92 14.46 3.02
CA VAL A 178 -6.81 14.74 1.60
C VAL A 178 -7.62 13.72 0.82
N SER A 179 -8.49 14.18 -0.07
CA SER A 179 -9.13 13.36 -1.11
C SER A 179 -9.02 14.09 -2.44
N ILE A 180 -8.20 13.58 -3.34
CA ILE A 180 -7.89 14.22 -4.62
C ILE A 180 -7.46 13.17 -5.64
N SER A 181 -7.73 13.44 -6.92
CA SER A 181 -7.27 12.76 -8.15
C SER A 181 -8.41 12.51 -9.13
N GLY A 182 -9.66 12.47 -8.67
CA GLY A 182 -10.82 12.14 -9.52
C GLY A 182 -10.94 13.07 -10.72
N ASN A 183 -10.75 14.37 -10.52
CA ASN A 183 -10.78 15.36 -11.60
C ASN A 183 -9.53 15.31 -12.49
N ASP A 184 -8.34 15.07 -11.92
CA ASP A 184 -7.10 14.85 -12.69
C ASP A 184 -7.19 13.61 -13.60
N LEU A 185 -7.92 12.58 -13.16
CA LEU A 185 -8.22 11.38 -13.95
C LEU A 185 -9.34 11.59 -14.98
N ARG A 186 -10.06 12.73 -14.90
CA ARG A 186 -11.26 13.05 -15.69
C ARG A 186 -12.40 12.06 -15.46
N PHE A 187 -12.65 11.71 -14.20
CA PHE A 187 -13.65 10.71 -13.83
C PHE A 187 -15.07 11.08 -14.30
N SER A 188 -15.42 12.37 -14.31
CA SER A 188 -16.70 12.86 -14.88
C SER A 188 -16.90 12.44 -16.34
N ASP A 189 -15.84 12.42 -17.14
CA ASP A 189 -15.90 12.03 -18.55
C ASP A 189 -16.13 10.53 -18.71
N ILE A 190 -15.56 9.72 -17.80
CA ILE A 190 -15.80 8.27 -17.74
C ILE A 190 -17.29 8.04 -17.45
N ILE A 191 -17.83 8.67 -16.40
CA ILE A 191 -19.25 8.57 -16.03
C ILE A 191 -20.15 9.01 -17.19
N ALA A 192 -19.86 10.14 -17.82
CA ALA A 192 -20.64 10.65 -18.96
C ALA A 192 -20.63 9.68 -20.16
N LYS A 193 -19.48 9.08 -20.49
CA LYS A 193 -19.39 8.09 -21.57
C LYS A 193 -20.13 6.80 -21.25
N CYS A 194 -20.05 6.31 -20.02
CA CYS A 194 -20.80 5.12 -19.61
C CYS A 194 -22.31 5.36 -19.62
N ALA A 195 -22.75 6.54 -19.17
CA ALA A 195 -24.15 6.94 -19.24
C ALA A 195 -24.64 7.08 -20.69
N ASP A 196 -23.82 7.65 -21.57
CA ASP A 196 -24.14 7.76 -23.00
C ASP A 196 -24.21 6.38 -23.68
N ALA A 197 -23.33 5.46 -23.30
CA ALA A 197 -23.37 4.08 -23.77
C ALA A 197 -24.67 3.39 -23.39
N TYR A 198 -25.10 3.53 -22.13
CA TYR A 198 -26.39 3.03 -21.64
C TYR A 198 -27.58 3.62 -22.40
N MET A 199 -27.65 4.95 -22.50
CA MET A 199 -28.83 5.62 -23.06
C MET A 199 -28.99 5.44 -24.57
N ARG A 200 -27.88 5.47 -25.31
CA ARG A 200 -27.88 5.46 -26.78
C ARG A 200 -27.49 4.11 -27.38
N GLY A 201 -27.24 3.10 -26.55
CA GLY A 201 -26.83 1.76 -27.00
C GLY A 201 -25.48 1.77 -27.74
N LYS A 202 -24.56 2.64 -27.34
CA LYS A 202 -23.20 2.68 -27.91
C LYS A 202 -22.35 1.50 -27.37
N PRO A 203 -21.16 1.24 -27.95
CA PRO A 203 -20.21 0.30 -27.35
C PRO A 203 -19.90 0.64 -25.88
N LEU A 204 -19.59 -0.40 -25.11
CA LEU A 204 -19.23 -0.31 -23.68
C LEU A 204 -18.13 0.73 -23.44
N CYS A 205 -18.30 1.59 -22.44
CA CYS A 205 -17.31 2.63 -22.12
C CYS A 205 -15.99 2.03 -21.63
N SER A 206 -16.05 0.89 -20.95
CA SER A 206 -14.89 0.17 -20.41
C SER A 206 -13.85 -0.16 -21.48
N VAL A 207 -14.26 -0.41 -22.73
CA VAL A 207 -13.34 -0.73 -23.83
C VAL A 207 -12.40 0.43 -24.15
N SER A 208 -12.89 1.68 -24.14
CA SER A 208 -12.05 2.86 -24.38
C SER A 208 -11.40 3.38 -23.11
N GLU A 209 -12.14 3.44 -22.00
CA GLU A 209 -11.69 4.12 -20.79
C GLU A 209 -10.64 3.32 -20.00
N ALA A 210 -10.64 1.99 -20.05
CA ALA A 210 -9.66 1.17 -19.32
C ALA A 210 -8.22 1.51 -19.70
N ARG A 211 -7.93 1.54 -21.01
CA ARG A 211 -6.58 1.86 -21.52
C ARG A 211 -6.18 3.30 -21.20
N ASP A 212 -7.13 4.23 -21.28
CA ASP A 212 -6.87 5.65 -21.03
C ASP A 212 -6.56 5.91 -19.55
N LEU A 213 -7.29 5.26 -18.65
CA LEU A 213 -7.04 5.30 -17.22
C LEU A 213 -5.65 4.76 -16.89
N GLU A 214 -5.31 3.56 -17.35
CA GLU A 214 -4.01 2.92 -17.08
C GLU A 214 -2.83 3.83 -17.44
N ARG A 215 -2.95 4.61 -18.52
CA ARG A 215 -1.91 5.57 -18.93
C ARG A 215 -1.82 6.81 -18.05
N ARG A 216 -2.93 7.23 -17.42
CA ARG A 216 -2.99 8.43 -16.57
C ARG A 216 -2.59 8.18 -15.12
N LEU A 217 -2.82 6.97 -14.60
CA LEU A 217 -2.56 6.65 -13.19
C LEU A 217 -1.14 7.05 -12.73
N PRO A 218 -0.03 6.76 -13.46
CA PRO A 218 1.31 7.13 -13.01
C PRO A 218 1.55 8.64 -12.95
N GLU A 219 1.00 9.41 -13.89
CA GLU A 219 1.13 10.87 -13.91
C GLU A 219 0.37 11.49 -12.73
N VAL A 220 -0.88 11.07 -12.53
CA VAL A 220 -1.73 11.56 -11.45
C VAL A 220 -1.14 11.20 -10.09
N ARG A 221 -0.62 9.98 -9.92
CA ARG A 221 0.13 9.57 -8.74
C ARG A 221 1.24 10.56 -8.39
N GLY A 222 2.03 10.97 -9.39
CA GLY A 222 3.11 11.95 -9.22
C GLY A 222 2.60 13.28 -8.64
N LYS A 223 1.49 13.79 -9.17
CA LYS A 223 0.86 15.04 -8.71
C LYS A 223 0.28 14.92 -7.28
N VAL A 224 -0.28 13.76 -6.93
CA VAL A 224 -0.76 13.51 -5.55
C VAL A 224 0.42 13.49 -4.57
N VAL A 225 1.52 12.82 -4.90
CA VAL A 225 2.74 12.82 -4.06
C VAL A 225 3.30 14.24 -3.89
N GLU A 226 3.32 15.04 -4.96
CA GLU A 226 3.71 16.45 -4.89
C GLU A 226 2.80 17.25 -3.94
N THR A 227 1.49 17.04 -4.03
CA THR A 227 0.49 17.66 -3.15
C THR A 227 0.76 17.36 -1.67
N LEU A 228 0.99 16.08 -1.32
CA LEU A 228 1.28 15.68 0.06
C LEU A 228 2.60 16.29 0.58
N ARG A 229 3.64 16.32 -0.26
CA ARG A 229 4.93 16.96 0.08
C ARG A 229 4.79 18.46 0.29
N GLU A 230 3.97 19.12 -0.50
CA GLU A 230 3.72 20.55 -0.37
C GLU A 230 2.97 20.89 0.92
N ILE A 231 2.00 20.07 1.31
CA ILE A 231 1.34 20.17 2.62
C ILE A 231 2.39 20.10 3.74
N HIS A 232 3.30 19.13 3.71
CA HIS A 232 4.40 19.07 4.67
C HIS A 232 5.28 20.32 4.67
N ARG A 233 5.56 20.90 3.49
CA ARG A 233 6.35 22.13 3.36
C ARG A 233 5.65 23.32 4.03
N VAL A 234 4.35 23.50 3.77
CA VAL A 234 3.53 24.57 4.36
C VAL A 234 3.47 24.43 5.87
N MET A 235 3.19 23.23 6.38
CA MET A 235 3.12 22.99 7.83
C MET A 235 4.45 23.24 8.53
N ARG A 236 5.56 22.80 7.93
CA ARG A 236 6.90 23.08 8.44
C ARG A 236 7.21 24.59 8.45
N ALA A 237 6.82 25.32 7.42
CA ALA A 237 6.96 26.78 7.38
C ALA A 237 6.13 27.50 8.46
N ARG A 238 5.13 26.82 9.03
CA ARG A 238 4.30 27.29 10.15
C ARG A 238 4.78 26.80 11.52
N GLY A 239 5.93 26.11 11.56
CA GLY A 239 6.52 25.60 12.80
C GLY A 239 5.87 24.31 13.31
N GLN A 240 5.13 23.59 12.47
CA GLN A 240 4.56 22.29 12.80
C GLN A 240 5.38 21.17 12.15
N ASP A 241 6.13 20.43 12.97
CA ASP A 241 6.87 19.24 12.54
C ASP A 241 5.93 18.09 12.20
N ARG A 242 6.42 17.14 11.39
CA ARG A 242 5.60 16.01 10.90
C ARG A 242 4.96 15.18 12.00
N SER A 243 5.62 15.03 13.15
CA SER A 243 5.08 14.29 14.29
C SER A 243 3.97 15.03 15.04
N SER A 244 3.76 16.32 14.76
CA SER A 244 2.77 17.16 15.45
C SER A 244 1.36 17.09 14.84
N TYR A 245 1.21 16.47 13.67
CA TYR A 245 -0.07 16.33 13.00
C TYR A 245 -0.13 15.04 12.17
N ARG A 246 -1.35 14.58 11.88
CA ARG A 246 -1.62 13.43 11.01
C ARG A 246 -1.90 13.91 9.60
N LEU A 247 -1.23 13.34 8.60
CA LEU A 247 -1.59 13.52 7.19
C LEU A 247 -2.23 12.23 6.69
N ILE A 248 -3.47 12.32 6.25
CA ILE A 248 -4.27 11.18 5.78
C ILE A 248 -4.65 11.43 4.32
N LEU A 249 -4.31 10.50 3.43
CA LEU A 249 -4.85 10.44 2.08
C LEU A 249 -5.92 9.35 2.03
N GLN A 250 -7.08 9.64 1.44
CA GLN A 250 -8.17 8.67 1.33
C GLN A 250 -8.53 8.34 -0.12
N SER A 251 -8.98 7.11 -0.35
CA SER A 251 -9.57 6.69 -1.63
C SER A 251 -11.00 7.20 -1.77
N TYR A 252 -11.75 6.67 -2.74
CA TYR A 252 -13.16 6.99 -2.96
C TYR A 252 -14.02 5.74 -2.71
N PRO A 253 -15.24 5.89 -2.18
CA PRO A 253 -16.18 4.78 -2.11
C PRO A 253 -16.65 4.33 -3.49
N THR A 254 -16.96 3.05 -3.62
CA THR A 254 -17.55 2.50 -4.84
C THR A 254 -19.01 2.95 -4.94
N PRO A 255 -19.40 3.73 -5.96
CA PRO A 255 -20.70 4.40 -5.94
C PRO A 255 -21.86 3.54 -6.49
N ILE A 256 -21.55 2.49 -7.25
CA ILE A 256 -22.49 1.69 -8.02
C ILE A 256 -22.17 0.21 -7.82
N PRO A 257 -23.18 -0.65 -7.59
CA PRO A 257 -22.92 -2.04 -7.27
C PRO A 257 -22.47 -2.86 -8.49
N THR A 258 -22.03 -4.10 -8.24
CA THR A 258 -21.83 -5.11 -9.28
C THR A 258 -23.14 -5.50 -9.95
N SER A 259 -23.05 -6.07 -11.16
CA SER A 259 -24.20 -6.32 -12.03
C SER A 259 -25.28 -7.20 -11.40
N ASP A 260 -24.91 -8.13 -10.52
CA ASP A 260 -25.80 -9.07 -9.83
C ASP A 260 -26.63 -8.43 -8.70
N LYS A 261 -26.26 -7.23 -8.27
CA LYS A 261 -26.87 -6.51 -7.15
C LYS A 261 -27.83 -5.40 -7.57
N TYR A 262 -27.97 -5.12 -8.86
CA TYR A 262 -28.92 -4.11 -9.32
C TYR A 262 -30.39 -4.44 -8.98
N ARG A 263 -31.12 -3.45 -8.47
CA ARG A 263 -32.58 -3.50 -8.26
C ARG A 263 -33.36 -3.58 -9.58
N TRP A 264 -32.87 -2.92 -10.64
CA TRP A 264 -33.51 -2.88 -11.95
C TRP A 264 -32.65 -3.54 -13.05
N SER A 265 -33.33 -4.22 -13.97
CA SER A 265 -32.68 -4.87 -15.11
C SER A 265 -32.03 -3.85 -16.07
N GLU A 266 -30.94 -4.24 -16.72
CA GLU A 266 -30.17 -3.37 -17.62
C GLU A 266 -31.05 -2.80 -18.73
N ARG A 267 -31.86 -3.66 -19.36
CA ARG A 267 -32.79 -3.30 -20.44
C ARG A 267 -34.24 -3.35 -19.97
N GLY A 268 -34.50 -2.82 -18.78
CA GLY A 268 -35.85 -2.63 -18.27
C GLY A 268 -36.72 -1.83 -19.25
N ARG A 269 -38.04 -2.06 -19.20
CA ARG A 269 -39.00 -1.34 -20.06
C ARG A 269 -38.85 0.16 -19.86
N LEU A 270 -38.69 0.92 -20.94
CA LEU A 270 -38.53 2.39 -20.91
C LEU A 270 -37.33 2.84 -20.05
N TRP A 271 -36.16 2.21 -20.13
CA TRP A 271 -34.95 2.62 -19.37
C TRP A 271 -35.17 2.70 -17.85
N GLU A 272 -35.95 1.78 -17.28
CA GLU A 272 -36.40 1.82 -15.88
C GLU A 272 -35.26 2.03 -14.86
N ARG A 273 -34.10 1.41 -15.09
CA ARG A 273 -32.89 1.58 -14.25
C ARG A 273 -32.46 3.05 -14.17
N TYR A 274 -32.58 3.81 -15.25
CA TYR A 274 -32.35 5.25 -15.22
C TYR A 274 -33.58 6.01 -14.75
N LEU A 275 -34.77 5.74 -15.29
CA LEU A 275 -35.96 6.54 -15.00
C LEU A 275 -36.43 6.47 -13.55
N ARG A 276 -36.19 5.35 -12.87
CA ARG A 276 -36.57 5.15 -11.47
C ARG A 276 -35.37 5.21 -10.54
N GLY A 277 -34.26 4.60 -10.96
CA GLY A 277 -33.05 4.47 -10.15
C GLY A 277 -32.03 5.59 -10.32
N GLY A 278 -32.00 6.27 -11.46
CA GLY A 278 -31.00 7.29 -11.77
C GLY A 278 -29.58 6.72 -11.93
N CYS A 279 -29.41 5.46 -12.33
CA CYS A 279 -28.10 4.81 -12.55
C CYS A 279 -27.98 4.26 -13.98
N PRO A 280 -27.78 5.12 -14.99
CA PRO A 280 -27.78 4.74 -16.40
C PRO A 280 -26.47 4.03 -16.78
N PHE A 281 -26.20 2.82 -16.27
CA PHE A 281 -24.94 2.11 -16.54
C PHE A 281 -25.18 0.68 -16.98
N MET A 282 -24.36 0.20 -17.93
CA MET A 282 -24.36 -1.19 -18.38
C MET A 282 -23.72 -2.09 -17.32
N ASN A 283 -24.22 -3.31 -17.17
CA ASN A 283 -23.71 -4.31 -16.23
C ASN A 283 -22.21 -4.57 -16.40
N THR A 284 -21.75 -4.70 -17.65
CA THR A 284 -20.33 -4.95 -17.94
C THR A 284 -19.44 -3.76 -17.55
N ASP A 285 -19.94 -2.53 -17.75
CA ASP A 285 -19.19 -1.33 -17.39
C ASP A 285 -19.08 -1.16 -15.87
N THR A 286 -20.13 -1.51 -15.11
CA THR A 286 -20.07 -1.43 -13.64
C THR A 286 -19.30 -2.57 -13.01
N ASP A 287 -19.33 -3.76 -13.61
CA ASP A 287 -18.44 -4.85 -13.21
C ASP A 287 -16.98 -4.49 -13.44
N TRP A 288 -16.65 -3.86 -14.58
CA TRP A 288 -15.30 -3.31 -14.81
C TRP A 288 -14.96 -2.22 -13.79
N ALA A 289 -15.91 -1.34 -13.47
CA ALA A 289 -15.68 -0.27 -12.51
C ALA A 289 -15.31 -0.83 -11.11
N ASN A 290 -16.08 -1.81 -10.64
CA ASN A 290 -15.90 -2.46 -9.35
C ASN A 290 -14.63 -3.32 -9.30
N LYS A 291 -14.32 -4.05 -10.37
CA LYS A 291 -13.24 -5.05 -10.39
C LYS A 291 -11.89 -4.49 -10.82
N SER A 292 -11.85 -3.34 -11.48
CA SER A 292 -10.61 -2.81 -12.07
C SER A 292 -10.41 -1.31 -11.89
N LEU A 293 -11.40 -0.48 -12.22
CA LEU A 293 -11.26 0.99 -12.15
C LEU A 293 -11.03 1.47 -10.70
N VAL A 294 -11.95 1.15 -9.79
CA VAL A 294 -11.88 1.61 -8.40
C VAL A 294 -10.67 1.00 -7.68
N PRO A 295 -10.39 -0.32 -7.78
CA PRO A 295 -9.17 -0.90 -7.23
C PRO A 295 -7.88 -0.24 -7.76
N GLY A 296 -7.80 0.03 -9.06
CA GLY A 296 -6.61 0.67 -9.66
C GLY A 296 -6.37 2.09 -9.15
N ILE A 297 -7.43 2.89 -8.96
CA ILE A 297 -7.34 4.24 -8.38
C ILE A 297 -6.95 4.15 -6.90
N ARG A 298 -7.59 3.25 -6.14
CA ARG A 298 -7.25 2.99 -4.72
C ARG A 298 -5.77 2.66 -4.56
N ASP A 299 -5.27 1.71 -5.34
CA ASP A 299 -3.88 1.24 -5.23
C ASP A 299 -2.87 2.34 -5.59
N MET A 300 -3.19 3.14 -6.62
CA MET A 300 -2.42 4.33 -6.97
C MET A 300 -2.37 5.35 -5.82
N LEU A 301 -3.50 5.62 -5.17
CA LEU A 301 -3.57 6.56 -4.04
C LEU A 301 -2.87 6.01 -2.80
N ARG A 302 -2.96 4.71 -2.52
CA ARG A 302 -2.24 4.07 -1.41
C ARG A 302 -0.73 4.26 -1.57
N ASP A 303 -0.23 3.97 -2.76
CA ASP A 303 1.19 4.14 -3.08
C ASP A 303 1.63 5.62 -3.02
N ALA A 304 0.76 6.54 -3.46
CA ALA A 304 0.99 7.98 -3.29
C ALA A 304 1.03 8.40 -1.82
N ALA A 305 0.15 7.87 -0.96
CA ALA A 305 0.11 8.15 0.47
C ALA A 305 1.46 7.81 1.12
N PHE A 306 1.95 6.59 0.89
CA PHE A 306 3.20 6.11 1.49
C PHE A 306 4.40 6.89 0.96
N SER A 307 4.44 7.15 -0.35
CA SER A 307 5.49 7.99 -0.98
C SER A 307 5.47 9.45 -0.51
N GLY A 308 4.33 9.90 0.01
CA GLY A 308 4.07 11.23 0.54
C GLY A 308 4.18 11.33 2.06
N ASP A 309 4.57 10.27 2.77
CA ASP A 309 4.64 10.20 4.25
C ASP A 309 3.27 10.44 4.93
N ALA A 310 2.21 9.93 4.31
CA ALA A 310 0.85 9.95 4.82
C ALA A 310 0.37 8.54 5.21
N SER A 311 -0.63 8.48 6.09
CA SER A 311 -1.45 7.28 6.28
C SER A 311 -2.52 7.19 5.20
N PHE A 312 -3.02 5.98 4.93
CA PHE A 312 -4.02 5.75 3.90
C PHE A 312 -5.35 5.26 4.49
N LEU A 313 -6.47 5.85 4.05
CA LEU A 313 -7.82 5.36 4.33
C LEU A 313 -8.48 4.86 3.05
N ASP A 314 -8.64 3.54 2.94
CA ASP A 314 -9.40 2.93 1.86
C ASP A 314 -10.90 2.97 2.16
N LEU A 315 -11.62 3.73 1.34
CA LEU A 315 -13.06 3.91 1.38
C LEU A 315 -13.79 3.04 0.36
N SER A 316 -13.10 2.24 -0.46
CA SER A 316 -13.72 1.52 -1.59
C SER A 316 -14.89 0.59 -1.20
N GLU A 317 -14.88 0.05 0.02
CA GLU A 317 -15.92 -0.81 0.58
C GLU A 317 -16.86 -0.07 1.58
N ALA A 318 -16.68 1.24 1.79
CA ALA A 318 -17.41 1.99 2.82
C ALA A 318 -18.92 2.00 2.60
N PHE A 319 -19.38 1.94 1.33
CA PHE A 319 -20.80 1.99 0.96
C PHE A 319 -21.36 0.63 0.53
N ALA A 320 -20.67 -0.47 0.84
CA ALA A 320 -21.16 -1.80 0.50
C ALA A 320 -22.58 -2.03 1.04
N GLY A 321 -23.52 -2.37 0.17
CA GLY A 321 -24.95 -2.54 0.51
C GLY A 321 -25.79 -1.26 0.43
N HIS A 322 -25.16 -0.10 0.23
CA HIS A 322 -25.79 1.22 0.13
C HIS A 322 -25.45 1.96 -1.17
N GLU A 323 -24.87 1.26 -2.14
CA GLU A 323 -24.55 1.80 -3.46
C GLU A 323 -25.82 2.21 -4.21
N LEU A 324 -25.71 3.18 -5.13
CA LEU A 324 -26.85 3.64 -5.90
C LEU A 324 -27.45 2.50 -6.73
N CYS A 325 -28.77 2.31 -6.65
CA CYS A 325 -29.55 1.26 -7.32
C CYS A 325 -29.28 -0.18 -6.87
N THR A 326 -28.57 -0.40 -5.76
CA THR A 326 -28.47 -1.73 -5.17
C THR A 326 -29.85 -2.22 -4.71
N LYS A 327 -30.10 -3.52 -4.80
CA LYS A 327 -31.30 -4.17 -4.25
C LYS A 327 -31.25 -4.37 -2.73
N GLU A 328 -30.14 -3.96 -2.12
CA GLU A 328 -29.82 -4.11 -0.69
C GLU A 328 -30.15 -2.84 0.13
N ALA A 329 -30.51 -1.75 -0.55
CA ALA A 329 -31.00 -0.50 0.01
C ALA A 329 -32.27 -0.06 -0.75
N ASP A 330 -32.87 1.04 -0.33
CA ASP A 330 -34.12 1.61 -0.80
C ASP A 330 -34.00 3.10 -1.14
N GLN A 331 -35.05 3.59 -1.78
CA GLN A 331 -35.30 5.00 -2.05
C GLN A 331 -36.51 5.43 -1.23
N ALA A 332 -36.54 6.69 -0.80
CA ALA A 332 -37.71 7.25 -0.16
C ALA A 332 -38.91 7.15 -1.12
N GLY A 333 -40.09 6.87 -0.56
CA GLY A 333 -41.35 6.71 -1.27
C GLY A 333 -42.47 7.56 -0.69
N SER A 334 -43.69 7.40 -1.19
CA SER A 334 -44.88 8.16 -0.75
C SER A 334 -45.28 7.96 0.71
N ARG A 335 -44.67 7.01 1.43
CA ARG A 335 -44.84 6.81 2.87
C ARG A 335 -43.87 7.65 3.70
N ASN A 336 -42.85 8.22 3.06
CA ASN A 336 -41.83 9.03 3.70
C ASN A 336 -42.15 10.52 3.58
N SER A 337 -41.62 11.27 4.54
CA SER A 337 -41.80 12.70 4.67
C SER A 337 -40.68 13.27 5.54
N ARG A 338 -40.62 14.59 5.72
CA ARG A 338 -39.65 15.20 6.64
C ARG A 338 -39.84 14.73 8.09
N SER A 339 -41.09 14.45 8.49
CA SER A 339 -41.42 13.93 9.82
C SER A 339 -41.31 12.40 9.94
N ASN A 340 -41.24 11.70 8.80
CA ASN A 340 -41.10 10.24 8.73
C ASN A 340 -40.09 9.88 7.63
N PRO A 341 -38.80 10.23 7.80
CA PRO A 341 -37.80 10.02 6.76
C PRO A 341 -37.52 8.53 6.52
N LEU A 342 -36.91 8.20 5.38
CA LEU A 342 -36.30 6.87 5.20
C LEU A 342 -35.08 6.78 6.13
N GLU A 343 -34.94 5.67 6.86
CA GLU A 343 -33.82 5.42 7.77
C GLU A 343 -32.51 5.22 6.98
N ALA A 344 -31.38 5.67 7.53
CA ALA A 344 -30.11 5.69 6.80
C ALA A 344 -29.59 4.28 6.51
N LYS A 345 -29.77 3.33 7.43
CA LYS A 345 -29.50 1.89 7.22
C LYS A 345 -30.26 1.23 6.07
N ASP A 346 -31.37 1.82 5.64
CA ASP A 346 -32.17 1.30 4.55
C ASP A 346 -31.97 2.14 3.28
N ALA A 347 -31.28 3.28 3.34
CA ALA A 347 -31.19 4.23 2.24
C ALA A 347 -29.94 4.03 1.36
N GLU A 348 -30.06 4.35 0.07
CA GLU A 348 -28.90 4.59 -0.79
C GLU A 348 -28.05 5.76 -0.26
N TRP A 349 -26.73 5.61 -0.20
CA TRP A 349 -25.79 6.63 0.32
C TRP A 349 -25.10 7.45 -0.77
N VAL A 350 -25.42 7.13 -2.02
CA VAL A 350 -24.85 7.77 -3.21
C VAL A 350 -25.95 8.50 -3.95
N ARG A 351 -25.68 9.73 -4.39
CA ARG A 351 -26.63 10.52 -5.13
C ARG A 351 -26.81 10.00 -6.55
N TRP A 352 -28.06 9.88 -6.97
CA TRP A 352 -28.40 9.43 -8.32
C TRP A 352 -27.95 10.40 -9.42
N VAL A 353 -27.98 9.98 -10.68
CA VAL A 353 -27.79 10.86 -11.84
C VAL A 353 -29.11 11.58 -12.14
N PRO A 354 -29.22 12.89 -11.90
CA PRO A 354 -30.52 13.55 -11.89
C PRO A 354 -31.02 13.91 -13.30
N TYR A 355 -30.12 14.15 -14.25
CA TYR A 355 -30.41 14.35 -15.67
C TYR A 355 -29.19 14.08 -16.55
N LEU A 356 -29.42 13.80 -17.85
CA LEU A 356 -28.36 13.51 -18.84
C LEU A 356 -28.32 14.45 -20.04
N ILE A 357 -29.46 15.04 -20.41
CA ILE A 357 -29.56 15.87 -21.63
C ILE A 357 -29.78 17.34 -21.29
N TRP A 358 -30.86 17.64 -20.56
CA TRP A 358 -31.16 18.97 -20.02
C TRP A 358 -31.81 18.82 -18.64
N ARG A 359 -31.68 19.83 -17.77
CA ARG A 359 -32.09 19.81 -16.34
C ARG A 359 -33.56 19.44 -16.10
N SER A 360 -34.42 19.52 -17.12
CA SER A 360 -35.84 19.20 -17.05
C SER A 360 -36.24 17.92 -17.80
N ALA A 361 -35.28 17.14 -18.32
CA ALA A 361 -35.59 15.86 -18.97
C ALA A 361 -34.83 14.68 -18.36
N PRO A 362 -35.55 13.58 -18.06
CA PRO A 362 -36.94 13.29 -18.44
C PRO A 362 -38.00 13.94 -17.52
N TRP A 363 -37.58 14.49 -16.38
CA TRP A 363 -38.42 15.15 -15.37
C TRP A 363 -37.69 16.38 -14.79
N GLU A 364 -38.39 17.16 -13.96
CA GLU A 364 -37.79 18.27 -13.22
C GLU A 364 -36.71 17.76 -12.26
N SER A 365 -35.45 18.12 -12.50
CA SER A 365 -34.31 17.59 -11.75
C SER A 365 -34.33 17.97 -10.28
N GLN A 366 -34.19 16.95 -9.43
CA GLN A 366 -33.81 17.13 -8.04
C GLN A 366 -32.31 17.40 -7.91
N GLY A 367 -31.91 18.67 -7.85
CA GLY A 367 -30.52 19.08 -7.65
C GLY A 367 -29.73 19.33 -8.94
N HIS A 368 -28.40 19.34 -8.84
CA HIS A 368 -27.49 19.67 -9.94
C HIS A 368 -26.74 18.44 -10.45
N GLN A 369 -26.36 18.42 -11.72
CA GLN A 369 -25.61 17.29 -12.31
C GLN A 369 -24.27 17.02 -11.61
N GLN A 370 -23.63 18.06 -11.08
CA GLN A 370 -22.37 17.96 -10.34
C GLN A 370 -22.53 17.11 -9.07
N GLU A 371 -23.74 17.03 -8.49
CA GLU A 371 -24.02 16.19 -7.31
C GLU A 371 -24.10 14.69 -7.67
N ALA A 372 -24.22 14.33 -8.95
CA ALA A 372 -24.40 12.94 -9.35
C ALA A 372 -23.22 12.05 -8.93
N ILE A 373 -23.50 10.83 -8.47
CA ILE A 373 -22.49 9.80 -8.15
C ILE A 373 -21.62 10.17 -6.93
N HIS A 374 -21.94 11.25 -6.21
CA HIS A 374 -21.23 11.63 -4.99
C HIS A 374 -21.92 11.09 -3.73
N PRO A 375 -21.21 11.02 -2.59
CA PRO A 375 -21.82 10.69 -1.31
C PRO A 375 -22.88 11.73 -0.93
N ASN A 376 -24.09 11.25 -0.69
CA ASN A 376 -25.17 12.09 -0.17
C ASN A 376 -24.97 12.32 1.35
N ALA A 377 -25.91 12.97 2.03
CA ALA A 377 -25.77 13.28 3.46
C ALA A 377 -25.49 12.04 4.33
N PHE A 378 -26.13 10.89 4.05
CA PHE A 378 -25.85 9.65 4.78
C PHE A 378 -24.46 9.10 4.47
N GLY A 379 -24.07 9.10 3.19
CA GLY A 379 -22.73 8.71 2.78
C GLY A 379 -21.65 9.58 3.43
N GLN A 380 -21.85 10.89 3.52
CA GLN A 380 -20.90 11.79 4.19
C GLN A 380 -20.80 11.55 5.71
N VAL A 381 -21.90 11.17 6.37
CA VAL A 381 -21.86 10.74 7.78
C VAL A 381 -21.08 9.43 7.91
N ALA A 382 -21.27 8.46 7.00
CA ALA A 382 -20.52 7.21 7.01
C ALA A 382 -19.01 7.46 6.81
N LEU A 383 -18.63 8.34 5.88
CA LEU A 383 -17.24 8.77 5.72
C LEU A 383 -16.70 9.46 6.98
N SER A 384 -17.51 10.29 7.64
CA SER A 384 -17.14 10.92 8.92
C SER A 384 -16.83 9.88 10.00
N ALA A 385 -17.63 8.80 10.07
CA ALA A 385 -17.44 7.69 10.98
C ALA A 385 -16.18 6.88 10.63
N CYS A 386 -15.92 6.60 9.35
CA CYS A 386 -14.67 5.98 8.88
C CYS A 386 -13.44 6.77 9.35
N LEU A 387 -13.43 8.08 9.09
CA LEU A 387 -12.32 8.95 9.47
C LEU A 387 -12.14 9.02 11.00
N THR A 388 -13.23 9.14 11.75
CA THR A 388 -13.22 9.16 13.22
C THR A 388 -12.61 7.87 13.78
N LYS A 389 -13.05 6.71 13.30
CA LYS A 389 -12.56 5.39 13.74
C LYS A 389 -11.11 5.15 13.34
N MET A 390 -10.69 5.58 12.15
CA MET A 390 -9.29 5.53 11.72
C MET A 390 -8.41 6.35 12.67
N VAL A 391 -8.76 7.61 12.94
CA VAL A 391 -7.94 8.47 13.80
C VAL A 391 -7.89 7.97 15.25
N ALA A 392 -8.99 7.41 15.76
CA ALA A 392 -9.02 6.76 17.06
C ALA A 392 -8.04 5.57 17.15
N ALA A 393 -7.80 4.87 16.04
CA ALA A 393 -6.79 3.81 15.94
C ALA A 393 -5.34 4.32 15.85
N SER A 394 -5.11 5.63 15.98
CA SER A 394 -3.80 6.29 16.03
C SER A 394 -2.90 5.94 14.84
N PRO A 395 -3.29 6.32 13.61
CA PRO A 395 -2.59 5.92 12.40
C PRO A 395 -1.21 6.58 12.35
N ALA A 396 -0.20 5.80 11.96
CA ALA A 396 1.14 6.26 11.66
C ALA A 396 1.36 6.36 10.13
N PRO A 397 2.28 7.20 9.65
CA PRO A 397 2.66 7.23 8.25
C PRO A 397 3.05 5.83 7.73
N GLY A 398 2.68 5.51 6.49
CA GLY A 398 2.92 4.17 5.90
C GLY A 398 1.93 3.08 6.33
N GLN A 399 0.97 3.39 7.21
CA GLN A 399 -0.12 2.47 7.54
C GLN A 399 -1.35 2.72 6.66
N ALA A 400 -2.03 1.64 6.28
CA ALA A 400 -3.31 1.68 5.60
C ALA A 400 -4.42 1.15 6.53
N PHE A 401 -5.61 1.71 6.37
CA PHE A 401 -6.82 1.32 7.06
C PHE A 401 -7.92 1.16 6.03
N ARG A 402 -8.80 0.17 6.21
CA ARG A 402 -9.95 -0.05 5.34
C ARG A 402 -11.23 0.20 6.10
N CYS A 403 -12.10 1.02 5.52
CA CYS A 403 -13.47 1.20 5.99
C CYS A 403 -14.42 0.29 5.22
N LYS A 404 -15.32 -0.40 5.95
CA LYS A 404 -16.29 -1.34 5.40
C LYS A 404 -17.70 -1.04 5.89
N GLY A 405 -18.63 -0.88 4.95
CA GLY A 405 -20.06 -0.94 5.20
C GLY A 405 -20.61 -2.35 5.00
N ALA A 406 -21.91 -2.50 5.21
CA ALA A 406 -22.70 -3.65 4.76
C ALA A 406 -24.17 -3.23 4.65
N ALA A 407 -24.99 -4.02 3.96
CA ALA A 407 -26.42 -3.79 3.91
C ALA A 407 -27.03 -3.74 5.32
N GLY A 408 -27.89 -2.75 5.58
CA GLY A 408 -28.55 -2.57 6.87
C GLY A 408 -27.67 -1.94 7.95
N PHE A 409 -26.46 -1.46 7.62
CA PHE A 409 -25.64 -0.70 8.55
C PHE A 409 -26.14 0.73 8.65
N GLU A 410 -26.24 1.29 9.86
CA GLU A 410 -26.30 2.74 9.99
C GLU A 410 -24.93 3.35 9.59
N PRO A 411 -24.87 4.62 9.17
CA PRO A 411 -23.60 5.29 8.84
C PRO A 411 -22.53 5.16 9.94
N GLU A 412 -22.92 5.20 11.21
CA GLU A 412 -22.03 5.01 12.36
C GLU A 412 -21.52 3.57 12.53
N ASP A 413 -22.13 2.55 11.93
CA ASP A 413 -21.78 1.14 12.10
C ASP A 413 -20.61 0.70 11.22
N VAL A 414 -20.20 1.52 10.24
CA VAL A 414 -19.06 1.22 9.34
C VAL A 414 -17.82 0.82 10.11
N GLN A 415 -17.18 -0.27 9.71
CA GLN A 415 -16.04 -0.83 10.45
C GLN A 415 -14.74 -0.34 9.86
N VAL A 416 -13.79 0.04 10.71
CA VAL A 416 -12.43 0.39 10.28
C VAL A 416 -11.45 -0.61 10.84
N GLN A 417 -10.68 -1.22 9.96
CA GLN A 417 -9.64 -2.17 10.31
C GLN A 417 -8.32 -1.71 9.73
N ARG A 418 -7.22 -1.89 10.47
CA ARG A 418 -5.89 -1.68 9.95
C ARG A 418 -5.61 -2.77 8.91
N GLU A 419 -5.07 -2.39 7.76
CA GLU A 419 -4.54 -3.39 6.83
C GLU A 419 -3.26 -3.97 7.42
N ILE A 420 -3.28 -5.28 7.70
CA ILE A 420 -2.23 -6.01 8.43
C ILE A 420 -1.01 -6.27 7.53
N VAL A 421 -1.19 -6.14 6.22
CA VAL A 421 -0.10 -6.21 5.24
C VAL A 421 0.46 -4.81 5.01
N HIS A 422 1.71 -4.65 5.41
CA HIS A 422 2.52 -3.45 5.24
C HIS A 422 3.35 -3.56 3.95
N GLN A 423 3.54 -2.43 3.25
CA GLN A 423 4.43 -2.33 2.10
C GLN A 423 5.39 -1.15 2.31
N GLU A 424 6.68 -1.39 2.17
CA GLU A 424 7.72 -0.37 2.30
C GLU A 424 8.84 -0.56 1.27
N SER A 425 9.64 0.48 1.07
CA SER A 425 10.76 0.48 0.13
C SER A 425 12.09 0.40 0.88
N TRP A 426 12.93 -0.56 0.49
CA TRP A 426 14.28 -0.76 1.01
C TRP A 426 15.32 -0.32 -0.01
N GLY A 427 16.32 0.42 0.47
CA GLY A 427 17.47 0.83 -0.32
C GLY A 427 17.17 1.93 -1.34
N ARG A 428 18.00 1.99 -2.38
CA ARG A 428 17.87 2.96 -3.49
C ARG A 428 17.23 2.29 -4.70
N ARG A 429 16.79 3.11 -5.65
CA ARG A 429 16.47 2.62 -7.00
C ARG A 429 17.72 1.94 -7.59
N LEU A 430 17.58 0.69 -8.02
CA LEU A 430 18.66 -0.10 -8.60
C LEU A 430 18.95 0.40 -10.03
N ASN A 431 20.22 0.38 -10.43
CA ASN A 431 20.71 0.88 -11.72
C ASN A 431 20.67 -0.17 -12.84
N GLY A 432 20.07 -1.35 -12.61
CA GLY A 432 19.96 -2.45 -13.58
C GLY A 432 18.79 -3.41 -13.30
N GLN A 433 18.69 -4.51 -14.06
CA GLN A 433 17.70 -5.57 -13.81
C GLN A 433 18.04 -6.31 -12.51
N GLY A 434 17.40 -5.90 -11.42
CA GLY A 434 17.40 -6.65 -10.17
C GLY A 434 16.80 -8.03 -10.39
N GLY A 435 17.41 -9.05 -9.79
CA GLY A 435 16.88 -10.42 -9.82
C GLY A 435 16.31 -10.84 -8.46
N ARG A 436 15.97 -12.14 -8.30
CA ARG A 436 15.40 -12.67 -7.05
C ARG A 436 16.30 -12.31 -5.86
N PRO A 437 15.79 -11.59 -4.84
CA PRO A 437 16.55 -11.32 -3.61
C PRO A 437 16.91 -12.62 -2.88
N ALA A 438 18.05 -12.67 -2.20
CA ALA A 438 18.33 -13.69 -1.17
C ALA A 438 18.08 -13.09 0.21
N VAL A 439 17.32 -13.78 1.05
CA VAL A 439 16.80 -13.23 2.30
C VAL A 439 16.95 -14.23 3.44
N PHE A 440 17.26 -13.74 4.63
CA PHE A 440 17.34 -14.55 5.86
C PHE A 440 17.21 -13.66 7.10
N THR A 441 17.07 -14.29 8.28
CA THR A 441 17.17 -13.62 9.58
C THR A 441 18.41 -14.06 10.32
N ASP A 442 19.04 -13.14 11.03
CA ASP A 442 20.22 -13.39 11.86
C ASP A 442 20.27 -12.37 13.01
N GLY A 443 20.51 -12.82 14.25
CA GLY A 443 20.63 -11.92 15.41
C GLY A 443 19.46 -10.94 15.65
N GLY A 444 18.23 -11.31 15.29
CA GLY A 444 17.05 -10.41 15.37
C GLY A 444 16.97 -9.35 14.27
N GLN A 445 17.79 -9.48 13.24
CA GLN A 445 17.81 -8.63 12.05
C GLN A 445 17.25 -9.38 10.84
N GLN A 446 16.72 -8.62 9.90
CA GLN A 446 16.20 -9.13 8.63
C GLN A 446 17.16 -8.69 7.52
N HIS A 447 17.69 -9.61 6.73
CA HIS A 447 18.72 -9.35 5.73
C HIS A 447 18.18 -9.62 4.33
N ALA A 448 18.51 -8.76 3.37
CA ALA A 448 18.19 -8.89 1.96
C ALA A 448 19.41 -8.57 1.09
N PHE A 449 19.80 -9.51 0.24
CA PHE A 449 20.85 -9.37 -0.75
C PHE A 449 20.26 -9.34 -2.15
N VAL A 450 20.59 -8.30 -2.91
CA VAL A 450 20.09 -8.12 -4.28
C VAL A 450 21.22 -7.78 -5.23
N ARG A 451 21.06 -8.17 -6.49
CA ARG A 451 21.99 -7.79 -7.56
C ARG A 451 21.63 -6.40 -8.08
N ASP A 452 22.50 -5.42 -7.85
CA ASP A 452 22.44 -4.08 -8.47
C ASP A 452 23.45 -4.02 -9.63
N GLY A 453 22.98 -4.17 -10.87
CA GLY A 453 23.88 -4.32 -12.02
C GLY A 453 24.74 -5.59 -11.90
N ASN A 454 26.05 -5.46 -11.67
CA ASN A 454 26.95 -6.58 -11.39
C ASN A 454 27.48 -6.58 -9.95
N CYS A 455 26.87 -5.81 -9.06
CA CYS A 455 27.25 -5.68 -7.66
C CYS A 455 26.22 -6.34 -6.73
N LEU A 456 26.70 -6.76 -5.56
CA LEU A 456 25.92 -7.35 -4.49
C LEU A 456 25.60 -6.26 -3.46
N GLU A 457 24.38 -5.73 -3.52
CA GLU A 457 23.84 -4.79 -2.53
C GLU A 457 23.28 -5.62 -1.37
N HIS A 458 23.62 -5.22 -0.15
CA HIS A 458 23.09 -5.80 1.09
C HIS A 458 22.28 -4.73 1.81
N MET A 459 21.08 -5.10 2.23
CA MET A 459 20.21 -4.30 3.06
C MET A 459 19.83 -5.10 4.29
N TRP A 460 19.72 -4.44 5.44
CA TRP A 460 19.24 -5.10 6.65
C TRP A 460 18.41 -4.18 7.51
N TRP A 461 17.45 -4.75 8.21
CA TRP A 461 16.64 -4.06 9.21
C TRP A 461 16.98 -4.53 10.62
N SER A 462 16.93 -3.59 11.57
CA SER A 462 16.97 -3.86 13.01
C SER A 462 16.03 -2.92 13.75
N ALA A 463 15.45 -3.37 14.87
CA ALA A 463 14.54 -2.56 15.66
C ALA A 463 15.15 -1.22 16.13
N ALA A 464 16.44 -1.21 16.47
CA ALA A 464 17.14 0.00 16.93
C ALA A 464 17.63 0.90 15.78
N GLY A 465 17.85 0.33 14.59
CA GLY A 465 18.57 0.99 13.50
C GLY A 465 17.76 1.28 12.25
N GLY A 466 16.52 0.76 12.16
CA GLY A 466 15.74 0.76 10.93
C GLY A 466 16.46 0.02 9.79
N VAL A 467 16.12 0.36 8.54
CA VAL A 467 16.75 -0.18 7.35
C VAL A 467 18.11 0.49 7.11
N ARG A 468 19.14 -0.32 6.93
CA ARG A 468 20.51 0.06 6.58
C ARG A 468 20.95 -0.69 5.32
N ARG A 469 22.07 -0.25 4.73
CA ARG A 469 22.61 -0.88 3.52
C ARG A 469 24.11 -0.71 3.39
N ASP A 470 24.73 -1.64 2.69
CA ASP A 470 26.11 -1.59 2.19
C ASP A 470 26.26 -2.42 0.90
N GLN A 471 27.50 -2.62 0.42
CA GLN A 471 27.81 -3.37 -0.79
C GLN A 471 28.99 -4.31 -0.55
N TRP A 472 28.80 -5.60 -0.79
CA TRP A 472 29.79 -6.65 -0.47
C TRP A 472 30.80 -6.94 -1.61
N GLY A 473 30.48 -6.53 -2.83
CA GLY A 473 31.40 -6.65 -3.97
C GLY A 473 30.71 -6.65 -5.33
N CYS A 474 31.51 -6.68 -6.40
CA CYS A 474 31.03 -6.66 -7.78
C CYS A 474 31.65 -7.76 -8.66
N GLY A 475 31.13 -7.85 -9.89
CA GLY A 475 31.51 -8.84 -10.91
C GLY A 475 30.57 -10.05 -10.99
N ILE A 476 29.44 -10.04 -10.28
CA ILE A 476 28.47 -11.14 -10.27
C ILE A 476 27.49 -11.04 -11.44
N ASN A 477 27.03 -12.18 -11.96
CA ASN A 477 26.08 -12.26 -13.06
C ASN A 477 24.90 -13.20 -12.80
N SER A 478 24.72 -13.66 -11.56
CA SER A 478 23.53 -14.42 -11.11
C SER A 478 22.83 -13.75 -9.94
N ASN A 479 21.62 -14.23 -9.64
CA ASN A 479 21.00 -13.99 -8.34
C ASN A 479 21.85 -14.63 -7.24
N PRO A 480 21.94 -14.00 -6.05
CA PRO A 480 22.67 -14.56 -4.93
C PRO A 480 21.88 -15.70 -4.26
N ALA A 481 22.59 -16.57 -3.54
CA ALA A 481 22.05 -17.39 -2.46
C ALA A 481 22.73 -16.97 -1.16
N ALA A 482 21.99 -16.89 -0.06
CA ALA A 482 22.55 -16.42 1.20
C ALA A 482 21.94 -17.16 2.39
N TYR A 483 22.75 -17.35 3.42
CA TYR A 483 22.36 -17.99 4.68
C TYR A 483 23.34 -17.56 5.78
N ALA A 484 22.91 -17.67 7.04
CA ALA A 484 23.71 -17.30 8.21
C ALA A 484 23.69 -18.39 9.28
N GLY A 485 24.77 -18.45 10.06
CA GLY A 485 24.93 -19.38 11.18
C GLY A 485 26.35 -19.30 11.76
N GLY A 486 26.51 -19.73 13.01
CA GLY A 486 27.81 -19.67 13.70
C GLY A 486 28.38 -18.26 13.86
N GLY A 487 27.54 -17.22 13.84
CA GLY A 487 27.97 -15.81 13.87
C GLY A 487 28.53 -15.28 12.56
N GLN A 488 28.36 -16.03 11.46
CA GLN A 488 28.79 -15.68 10.12
C GLN A 488 27.61 -15.55 9.16
N GLN A 489 27.77 -14.68 8.17
CA GLN A 489 26.82 -14.49 7.08
C GLN A 489 27.51 -14.87 5.77
N HIS A 490 26.90 -15.75 4.99
CA HIS A 490 27.47 -16.32 3.77
C HIS A 490 26.61 -15.94 2.57
N VAL A 491 27.26 -15.56 1.47
CA VAL A 491 26.61 -15.27 0.19
C VAL A 491 27.37 -15.92 -0.95
N PHE A 492 26.64 -16.62 -1.81
CA PHE A 492 27.16 -17.25 -3.01
C PHE A 492 26.56 -16.61 -4.25
N ALA A 493 27.39 -16.36 -5.26
CA ALA A 493 26.95 -15.88 -6.56
C ALA A 493 27.89 -16.35 -7.66
N THR A 494 27.36 -16.47 -8.88
CA THR A 494 28.17 -16.79 -10.05
C THR A 494 28.80 -15.52 -10.61
N SER A 495 30.08 -15.62 -10.98
CA SER A 495 30.87 -14.57 -11.63
C SER A 495 31.81 -15.20 -12.64
N ARG A 496 31.70 -14.80 -13.92
CA ARG A 496 32.53 -15.34 -15.02
C ARG A 496 32.58 -16.87 -15.04
N ARG A 497 31.43 -17.52 -14.86
CA ARG A 497 31.26 -18.97 -14.75
C ARG A 497 31.94 -19.62 -13.53
N CYS A 498 32.21 -18.86 -12.48
CA CYS A 498 32.76 -19.40 -11.23
C CYS A 498 31.86 -19.09 -10.05
N LEU A 499 31.80 -20.03 -9.10
CA LEU A 499 31.10 -19.89 -7.83
C LEU A 499 31.97 -19.08 -6.88
N GLU A 500 31.54 -17.85 -6.63
CA GLU A 500 32.17 -16.94 -5.68
C GLU A 500 31.41 -17.01 -4.35
N HIS A 501 32.16 -17.00 -3.26
CA HIS A 501 31.66 -17.00 -1.90
C HIS A 501 32.17 -15.74 -1.21
N PHE A 502 31.23 -15.00 -0.63
CA PHE A 502 31.45 -13.81 0.18
C PHE A 502 30.99 -14.14 1.59
N TRP A 503 31.76 -13.73 2.60
CA TRP A 503 31.31 -13.91 3.97
C TRP A 503 31.73 -12.78 4.88
N TRP A 504 30.92 -12.59 5.90
CA TRP A 504 31.16 -11.64 6.98
C TRP A 504 31.17 -12.35 8.32
N GLU A 505 32.03 -11.87 9.21
CA GLU A 505 32.18 -12.30 10.59
C GLU A 505 32.30 -11.03 11.45
N GLY A 506 31.66 -11.02 12.62
CA GLY A 506 31.49 -9.82 13.46
C GLY A 506 32.67 -8.85 13.49
N GLY A 507 32.46 -7.62 12.98
CA GLY A 507 33.44 -6.53 13.04
C GLY A 507 34.61 -6.63 12.05
N THR A 508 34.59 -7.58 11.12
CA THR A 508 35.63 -7.70 10.08
C THR A 508 35.20 -7.09 8.75
N GLU A 509 36.15 -6.93 7.82
CA GLU A 509 35.86 -6.67 6.41
C GLU A 509 35.15 -7.87 5.77
N ILE A 510 34.44 -7.62 4.66
CA ILE A 510 33.84 -8.67 3.84
C ILE A 510 34.95 -9.48 3.17
N LYS A 511 34.97 -10.78 3.44
CA LYS A 511 35.93 -11.73 2.87
C LYS A 511 35.34 -12.36 1.60
N ARG A 512 36.22 -12.78 0.68
CA ARG A 512 35.82 -13.38 -0.61
C ARG A 512 36.78 -14.47 -1.05
N ASN A 513 36.26 -15.60 -1.53
CA ASN A 513 37.03 -16.64 -2.20
C ASN A 513 36.22 -17.31 -3.33
N ARG A 514 36.88 -18.19 -4.09
CA ARG A 514 36.30 -18.93 -5.20
C ARG A 514 36.32 -20.42 -4.90
N TRP A 515 35.18 -21.08 -5.06
CA TRP A 515 35.00 -22.50 -4.75
C TRP A 515 35.13 -23.41 -5.98
N GLY A 516 34.73 -22.93 -7.15
CA GLY A 516 34.81 -23.72 -8.40
C GLY A 516 34.41 -22.93 -9.64
N CYS A 517 34.65 -23.50 -10.82
CA CYS A 517 34.31 -22.91 -12.12
C CYS A 517 33.56 -23.88 -13.04
N GLY A 518 33.00 -23.35 -14.14
CA GLY A 518 32.10 -24.06 -15.05
C GLY A 518 30.61 -23.81 -14.77
N ILE A 519 30.28 -22.97 -13.79
CA ILE A 519 28.92 -22.76 -13.28
C ILE A 519 28.13 -21.79 -14.17
N ASP A 520 26.89 -22.17 -14.52
CA ASP A 520 26.03 -21.46 -15.47
C ASP A 520 24.65 -21.11 -14.90
N SER A 521 24.44 -21.22 -13.59
CA SER A 521 23.19 -20.86 -12.92
C SER A 521 23.40 -19.97 -11.70
N ALA A 522 22.30 -19.44 -11.15
CA ALA A 522 22.29 -19.02 -9.76
C ALA A 522 22.58 -20.24 -8.84
N PRO A 523 23.35 -20.05 -7.76
CA PRO A 523 23.55 -21.10 -6.77
C PRO A 523 22.34 -21.20 -5.83
N ALA A 524 22.32 -22.27 -5.04
CA ALA A 524 21.50 -22.43 -3.84
C ALA A 524 22.37 -23.09 -2.77
N GLY A 525 22.03 -22.96 -1.49
CA GLY A 525 22.83 -23.56 -0.44
C GLY A 525 22.22 -23.42 0.93
N PHE A 526 22.85 -24.06 1.91
CA PHE A 526 22.44 -24.09 3.31
C PHE A 526 23.66 -24.33 4.20
N LEU A 527 23.46 -24.17 5.51
CA LEU A 527 24.37 -24.68 6.53
C LEU A 527 23.88 -26.03 7.06
N TYR A 528 24.82 -26.93 7.37
CA TYR A 528 24.57 -28.16 8.11
C TYR A 528 25.57 -28.26 9.26
N GLY A 529 25.12 -27.96 10.48
CA GLY A 529 26.05 -27.70 11.59
C GLY A 529 26.97 -26.52 11.24
N GLU A 530 28.28 -26.73 11.30
CA GLU A 530 29.30 -25.75 10.87
C GLU A 530 29.71 -25.91 9.39
N GLN A 531 29.16 -26.89 8.68
CA GLN A 531 29.46 -27.12 7.28
C GLN A 531 28.70 -26.13 6.39
N GLN A 532 29.39 -25.61 5.38
CA GLN A 532 28.84 -24.70 4.39
C GLN A 532 28.64 -25.46 3.08
N HIS A 533 27.43 -25.45 2.54
CA HIS A 533 27.10 -26.17 1.32
C HIS A 533 26.61 -25.22 0.22
N ALA A 534 27.04 -25.46 -1.01
CA ALA A 534 26.60 -24.72 -2.18
C ALA A 534 26.38 -25.67 -3.38
N PHE A 535 25.25 -25.50 -4.04
CA PHE A 535 24.81 -26.27 -5.19
C PHE A 535 24.61 -25.33 -6.37
N ALA A 536 25.06 -25.75 -7.55
CA ALA A 536 24.85 -24.99 -8.77
C ALA A 536 24.85 -25.88 -10.01
N LYS A 537 24.30 -25.38 -11.12
CA LYS A 537 24.29 -26.10 -12.39
C LYS A 537 25.53 -25.77 -13.21
N SER A 538 26.22 -26.81 -13.69
CA SER A 538 27.28 -26.74 -14.70
C SER A 538 26.81 -27.49 -15.94
N GLY A 539 26.57 -26.77 -17.04
CA GLY A 539 25.89 -27.36 -18.21
C GLY A 539 24.50 -27.90 -17.86
N ARG A 540 24.35 -29.24 -17.85
CA ARG A 540 23.14 -29.98 -17.41
C ARG A 540 23.32 -30.77 -16.12
N CYS A 541 24.40 -30.53 -15.37
CA CYS A 541 24.75 -31.29 -14.18
C CYS A 541 24.63 -30.46 -12.91
N LEU A 542 24.21 -31.12 -11.83
CA LEU A 542 24.14 -30.58 -10.48
C LEU A 542 25.49 -30.79 -9.79
N GLU A 543 26.21 -29.70 -9.57
CA GLU A 543 27.47 -29.67 -8.83
C GLU A 543 27.20 -29.29 -7.39
N HIS A 544 27.87 -29.96 -6.46
CA HIS A 544 27.80 -29.73 -5.03
C HIS A 544 29.20 -29.46 -4.49
N TYR A 545 29.33 -28.35 -3.78
CA TYR A 545 30.55 -27.93 -3.11
C TYR A 545 30.28 -27.79 -1.62
N TRP A 546 31.22 -28.20 -0.79
CA TRP A 546 31.09 -27.99 0.64
C TRP A 546 32.42 -27.71 1.32
N TRP A 547 32.32 -27.01 2.43
CA TRP A 547 33.41 -26.75 3.34
C TRP A 547 33.05 -27.31 4.72
N GLU A 548 34.04 -27.92 5.39
CA GLU A 548 33.90 -28.51 6.71
C GLU A 548 35.07 -28.05 7.61
N PRO A 549 34.79 -27.59 8.84
CA PRO A 549 35.84 -27.16 9.76
C PRO A 549 36.77 -28.31 10.16
N GLY A 550 38.05 -27.98 10.39
CA GLY A 550 39.04 -28.92 10.90
C GLY A 550 39.63 -29.88 9.87
N ARG A 551 39.24 -29.82 8.59
CA ARG A 551 39.91 -30.59 7.54
C ARG A 551 41.33 -30.07 7.25
N PRO A 552 42.30 -30.96 6.95
CA PRO A 552 43.63 -30.55 6.50
C PRO A 552 43.53 -29.60 5.29
N ASN A 553 44.33 -28.53 5.31
CA ASN A 553 44.39 -27.45 4.30
C ASN A 553 43.12 -26.62 4.08
N ASN A 554 42.04 -26.87 4.82
CA ASN A 554 40.80 -26.10 4.70
C ASN A 554 40.19 -26.13 3.27
N ASP A 555 40.42 -27.23 2.54
CA ASP A 555 40.07 -27.36 1.12
C ASP A 555 38.55 -27.46 0.91
N ILE A 556 38.05 -26.72 -0.08
CA ILE A 556 36.68 -26.87 -0.58
C ILE A 556 36.54 -28.22 -1.27
N GLN A 557 35.60 -29.02 -0.79
CA GLN A 557 35.26 -30.31 -1.36
C GLN A 557 34.24 -30.12 -2.49
N HIS A 558 34.24 -31.05 -3.46
CA HIS A 558 33.37 -30.98 -4.64
C HIS A 558 32.99 -32.38 -5.12
N ASN A 559 31.71 -32.57 -5.46
CA ASN A 559 31.23 -33.72 -6.20
C ASN A 559 30.06 -33.35 -7.13
N ARG A 560 29.71 -34.28 -8.02
CA ARG A 560 28.56 -34.17 -8.91
C ARG A 560 27.47 -35.12 -8.45
N TRP A 561 26.28 -34.59 -8.22
CA TRP A 561 25.13 -35.38 -7.75
C TRP A 561 24.35 -36.04 -8.88
N GLY A 562 24.32 -35.41 -10.06
CA GLY A 562 23.64 -35.97 -11.22
C GLY A 562 23.62 -35.02 -12.41
N CYS A 563 23.08 -35.49 -13.53
CA CYS A 563 22.87 -34.69 -14.73
C CYS A 563 21.45 -34.86 -15.28
N GLY A 564 21.08 -33.98 -16.21
CA GLY A 564 19.75 -33.93 -16.80
C GLY A 564 18.95 -32.69 -16.40
N ILE A 565 19.48 -31.77 -15.59
CA ILE A 565 18.75 -30.59 -15.14
C ILE A 565 18.91 -29.40 -16.11
N ASP A 566 17.93 -28.50 -16.15
CA ASP A 566 17.96 -27.28 -16.96
C ASP A 566 17.63 -25.98 -16.19
N SER A 567 17.20 -26.06 -14.93
CA SER A 567 17.03 -24.90 -14.04
C SER A 567 18.14 -24.76 -12.99
N PRO A 568 18.28 -23.60 -12.34
CA PRO A 568 18.95 -23.52 -11.03
C PRO A 568 18.34 -24.51 -10.02
N PRO A 569 19.13 -25.04 -9.08
CA PRO A 569 18.63 -25.92 -8.04
C PRO A 569 17.92 -25.14 -6.91
N ALA A 570 17.07 -25.84 -6.15
CA ALA A 570 16.58 -25.42 -4.86
C ALA A 570 16.88 -26.53 -3.84
N VAL A 571 17.29 -26.16 -2.62
CA VAL A 571 17.88 -27.11 -1.67
C VAL A 571 17.34 -26.90 -0.26
N PHE A 572 17.34 -27.97 0.54
CA PHE A 572 17.07 -27.91 1.98
C PHE A 572 17.77 -29.07 2.70
N VAL A 573 17.78 -29.00 4.03
CA VAL A 573 18.18 -30.10 4.93
C VAL A 573 16.93 -30.61 5.64
N ASP A 574 16.79 -31.94 5.74
CA ASP A 574 15.73 -32.62 6.51
C ASP A 574 16.38 -33.65 7.46
N GLY A 575 16.46 -33.30 8.74
CA GLY A 575 17.24 -34.06 9.71
C GLY A 575 18.73 -34.12 9.32
N GLU A 576 19.23 -35.32 9.04
CA GLU A 576 20.61 -35.54 8.57
C GLU A 576 20.72 -35.63 7.03
N GLN A 577 19.59 -35.55 6.33
CA GLN A 577 19.53 -35.68 4.88
C GLN A 577 19.68 -34.33 4.20
N GLN A 578 20.37 -34.34 3.05
CA GLN A 578 20.60 -33.19 2.21
C GLN A 578 19.85 -33.37 0.91
N HIS A 579 19.04 -32.40 0.52
CA HIS A 579 18.13 -32.52 -0.63
C HIS A 579 18.36 -31.41 -1.65
N ALA A 580 18.24 -31.78 -2.92
CA ALA A 580 18.31 -30.86 -4.05
C ALA A 580 17.23 -31.18 -5.09
N PHE A 581 16.54 -30.13 -5.54
CA PHE A 581 15.49 -30.20 -6.54
C PHE A 581 15.84 -29.31 -7.73
N ALA A 582 15.52 -29.78 -8.93
CA ALA A 582 15.70 -28.98 -10.14
C ALA A 582 14.74 -29.43 -11.25
N LYS A 583 14.48 -28.54 -12.20
CA LYS A 583 13.69 -28.84 -13.39
C LYS A 583 14.54 -29.58 -14.42
N ASN A 584 13.93 -30.54 -15.10
CA ASN A 584 14.39 -31.18 -16.33
C ASN A 584 13.25 -31.18 -17.36
N GLY A 585 13.31 -30.31 -18.36
CA GLY A 585 12.22 -30.09 -19.30
C GLY A 585 11.00 -29.54 -18.58
N ARG A 586 9.98 -30.38 -18.38
CA ARG A 586 8.78 -30.07 -17.60
C ARG A 586 8.67 -30.87 -16.31
N CYS A 587 9.71 -31.57 -15.89
CA CYS A 587 9.69 -32.49 -14.76
C CYS A 587 10.52 -31.98 -13.58
N LEU A 588 10.07 -32.31 -12.37
CA LEU A 588 10.74 -32.02 -11.11
C LEU A 588 11.62 -33.23 -10.72
N GLU A 589 12.92 -33.06 -10.83
CA GLU A 589 13.93 -34.04 -10.42
C GLU A 589 14.35 -33.76 -8.97
N HIS A 590 14.53 -34.82 -8.18
CA HIS A 590 14.89 -34.77 -6.78
C HIS A 590 16.09 -35.67 -6.52
N TYR A 591 17.11 -35.11 -5.89
CA TYR A 591 18.34 -35.77 -5.49
C TYR A 591 18.50 -35.64 -3.98
N TRP A 592 18.94 -36.70 -3.32
CA TRP A 592 19.22 -36.62 -1.88
C TRP A 592 20.39 -37.47 -1.47
N TRP A 593 21.05 -37.02 -0.41
CA TRP A 593 22.12 -37.74 0.26
C TRP A 593 21.74 -37.96 1.73
N GLU A 594 22.04 -39.14 2.24
CA GLU A 594 21.74 -39.56 3.61
C GLU A 594 22.98 -40.27 4.18
N PRO A 595 23.44 -39.90 5.39
CA PRO A 595 24.58 -40.56 6.02
C PRO A 595 24.30 -42.04 6.30
N GLY A 596 25.34 -42.86 6.21
CA GLY A 596 25.28 -44.27 6.61
C GLY A 596 24.62 -45.23 5.61
N ARG A 597 24.15 -44.76 4.44
CA ARG A 597 23.66 -45.66 3.39
C ARG A 597 24.78 -46.54 2.80
N PRO A 598 24.49 -47.80 2.43
CA PRO A 598 25.43 -48.64 1.69
C PRO A 598 25.90 -47.92 0.41
N ARG A 599 27.22 -47.84 0.21
CA ARG A 599 27.93 -47.12 -0.88
C ARG A 599 27.98 -45.59 -0.77
N ASN A 600 27.25 -44.97 0.16
CA ASN A 600 27.25 -43.51 0.36
C ASN A 600 26.89 -42.72 -0.92
N ASP A 601 26.09 -43.32 -1.80
CA ASP A 601 25.73 -42.77 -3.11
C ASP A 601 24.57 -41.76 -2.98
N VAL A 602 24.63 -40.70 -3.80
CA VAL A 602 23.51 -39.77 -3.99
C VAL A 602 22.35 -40.52 -4.67
N GLN A 603 21.17 -40.40 -4.09
CA GLN A 603 19.95 -41.00 -4.60
C GLN A 603 19.24 -40.02 -5.53
N HIS A 604 18.42 -40.54 -6.45
CA HIS A 604 17.70 -39.73 -7.44
C HIS A 604 16.33 -40.34 -7.75
N ASN A 605 15.30 -39.49 -7.81
CA ASN A 605 13.99 -39.84 -8.37
C ASN A 605 13.33 -38.61 -9.02
N ARG A 606 12.16 -38.84 -9.62
CA ARG A 606 11.32 -37.81 -10.22
C ARG A 606 10.00 -37.73 -9.46
N TRP A 607 9.64 -36.54 -9.00
CA TRP A 607 8.40 -36.30 -8.25
C TRP A 607 7.18 -36.13 -9.17
N GLY A 608 7.37 -35.52 -10.34
CA GLY A 608 6.28 -35.32 -11.30
C GLY A 608 6.67 -34.42 -12.46
N CYS A 609 5.72 -34.19 -13.37
CA CYS A 609 5.90 -33.32 -14.53
C CYS A 609 4.73 -32.36 -14.72
N GLY A 610 4.88 -31.38 -15.61
CA GLY A 610 3.95 -30.29 -15.78
C GLY A 610 4.34 -29.08 -14.95
N ILE A 611 5.61 -28.70 -14.97
CA ILE A 611 6.13 -27.45 -14.43
C ILE A 611 6.93 -26.71 -15.53
N ASP A 612 7.05 -25.40 -15.46
CA ASP A 612 7.84 -24.59 -16.39
C ASP A 612 8.81 -23.62 -15.71
N SER A 613 8.70 -23.40 -14.40
CA SER A 613 9.66 -22.64 -13.60
C SER A 613 10.64 -23.53 -12.80
N PRO A 614 11.76 -22.97 -12.32
CA PRO A 614 12.50 -23.55 -11.21
C PRO A 614 11.58 -23.75 -9.98
N PRO A 615 11.83 -24.77 -9.14
CA PRO A 615 11.04 -25.02 -7.95
C PRO A 615 11.46 -24.10 -6.78
N THR A 616 10.59 -23.97 -5.80
CA THR A 616 10.91 -23.55 -4.43
C THR A 616 10.55 -24.71 -3.49
N VAL A 617 11.36 -24.94 -2.47
CA VAL A 617 11.24 -26.14 -1.61
C VAL A 617 11.42 -25.78 -0.15
N PHE A 618 10.73 -26.50 0.73
CA PHE A 618 10.89 -26.38 2.17
C PHE A 618 10.41 -27.66 2.88
N VAL A 619 10.81 -27.82 4.13
CA VAL A 619 10.35 -28.88 5.03
C VAL A 619 9.37 -28.27 6.04
N HIS A 620 8.27 -28.97 6.32
CA HIS A 620 7.33 -28.58 7.37
C HIS A 620 6.82 -29.82 8.11
N GLY A 621 7.08 -29.87 9.43
CA GLY A 621 6.85 -31.08 10.21
C GLY A 621 7.67 -32.26 9.67
N LYS A 622 7.01 -33.32 9.23
CA LYS A 622 7.63 -34.49 8.58
C LYS A 622 7.48 -34.49 7.05
N GLN A 623 6.94 -33.40 6.51
CA GLN A 623 6.59 -33.32 5.09
C GLN A 623 7.63 -32.49 4.35
N GLN A 624 7.96 -32.95 3.15
CA GLN A 624 8.80 -32.25 2.20
C GLN A 624 7.89 -31.66 1.13
N HIS A 625 8.05 -30.37 0.83
CA HIS A 625 7.18 -29.65 -0.10
C HIS A 625 7.99 -29.03 -1.25
N ALA A 626 7.40 -29.02 -2.44
CA ALA A 626 7.91 -28.32 -3.60
C ALA A 626 6.76 -27.56 -4.29
N PHE A 627 7.01 -26.31 -4.65
CA PHE A 627 6.11 -25.49 -5.46
C PHE A 627 6.80 -25.06 -6.75
N ALA A 628 6.05 -25.06 -7.85
CA ALA A 628 6.52 -24.56 -9.13
C ALA A 628 5.35 -24.04 -9.98
N LYS A 629 5.68 -23.20 -10.96
CA LYS A 629 4.71 -22.69 -11.92
C LYS A 629 4.48 -23.69 -13.05
N ASN A 630 3.26 -23.70 -13.60
CA ASN A 630 2.85 -24.42 -14.81
C ASN A 630 1.87 -23.56 -15.61
N GLY A 631 2.32 -22.94 -16.71
CA GLY A 631 1.50 -22.03 -17.50
C GLY A 631 1.24 -20.73 -16.75
N GLU A 632 0.09 -20.60 -16.10
CA GLU A 632 -0.19 -19.53 -15.12
C GLU A 632 -0.58 -20.09 -13.76
N CYS A 633 -0.43 -21.41 -13.54
CA CYS A 633 -0.90 -22.11 -12.35
C CYS A 633 0.24 -22.42 -11.39
N LEU A 634 -0.09 -22.42 -10.09
CA LEU A 634 0.78 -22.83 -9.01
C LEU A 634 0.55 -24.33 -8.73
N GLU A 635 1.58 -25.13 -8.96
CA GLU A 635 1.60 -26.55 -8.70
C GLU A 635 2.31 -26.82 -7.38
N HIS A 636 1.74 -27.70 -6.57
CA HIS A 636 2.29 -28.12 -5.29
C HIS A 636 2.50 -29.63 -5.31
N PHE A 637 3.66 -30.04 -4.82
CA PHE A 637 4.02 -31.44 -4.64
C PHE A 637 4.45 -31.62 -3.19
N TRP A 638 4.06 -32.73 -2.58
CA TRP A 638 4.53 -33.04 -1.24
C TRP A 638 4.70 -34.52 -1.01
N TRP A 639 5.59 -34.84 -0.08
CA TRP A 639 5.88 -36.20 0.33
C TRP A 639 5.93 -36.28 1.85
N GLU A 640 5.48 -37.41 2.38
CA GLU A 640 5.62 -37.75 3.80
C GLU A 640 6.08 -39.21 3.95
N PRO A 641 6.76 -39.56 5.06
CA PRO A 641 7.22 -40.92 5.29
C PRO A 641 6.12 -41.97 5.14
N GLY A 642 6.35 -42.95 4.26
CA GLY A 642 5.43 -44.05 4.00
C GLY A 642 4.36 -43.77 2.93
N SER A 643 4.36 -42.59 2.30
CA SER A 643 3.45 -42.28 1.19
C SER A 643 4.17 -42.22 -0.16
N GLU A 644 3.38 -42.23 -1.24
CA GLU A 644 3.81 -41.72 -2.54
C GLU A 644 3.86 -40.18 -2.54
N VAL A 645 4.52 -39.60 -3.54
CA VAL A 645 4.50 -38.15 -3.76
C VAL A 645 3.11 -37.75 -4.21
N LYS A 646 2.50 -36.81 -3.48
CA LYS A 646 1.20 -36.23 -3.77
C LYS A 646 1.37 -34.92 -4.55
N ARG A 647 0.31 -34.53 -5.25
CA ARG A 647 0.27 -33.30 -6.05
C ARG A 647 -1.12 -32.70 -6.09
N ASP A 648 -1.19 -31.38 -6.02
CA ASP A 648 -2.37 -30.60 -6.37
C ASP A 648 -1.98 -29.25 -7.03
N SER A 649 -3.00 -28.41 -7.29
CA SER A 649 -2.80 -27.04 -7.77
C SER A 649 -3.54 -26.06 -6.86
N TRP A 650 -2.83 -25.00 -6.48
CA TRP A 650 -3.33 -23.98 -5.56
C TRP A 650 -4.03 -22.81 -6.26
N GLY A 651 -4.17 -22.88 -7.59
CA GLY A 651 -4.84 -21.87 -8.41
C GLY A 651 -3.92 -21.26 -9.47
N CYS A 652 -4.50 -20.42 -10.33
CA CYS A 652 -3.83 -19.83 -11.49
C CYS A 652 -3.90 -18.30 -11.51
N GLY A 653 -3.20 -17.69 -12.46
CA GLY A 653 -3.02 -16.24 -12.56
C GLY A 653 -1.76 -15.78 -11.85
N ILE A 654 -0.62 -16.41 -12.18
CA ILE A 654 0.73 -16.01 -11.78
C ILE A 654 1.65 -15.92 -13.01
N ASP A 655 2.53 -14.94 -13.04
CA ASP A 655 3.46 -14.67 -14.15
C ASP A 655 4.85 -15.24 -13.88
N GLY A 656 5.28 -15.27 -12.63
CA GLY A 656 6.65 -15.62 -12.22
C GLY A 656 6.77 -16.92 -11.42
N PRO A 657 7.98 -17.48 -11.30
CA PRO A 657 8.29 -18.55 -10.35
C PRO A 657 7.85 -18.19 -8.92
N PRO A 658 7.29 -19.15 -8.16
CA PRO A 658 6.85 -18.90 -6.79
C PRO A 658 8.02 -18.89 -5.78
N VAL A 659 7.78 -18.27 -4.63
CA VAL A 659 8.45 -18.56 -3.35
C VAL A 659 7.43 -19.15 -2.40
N ALA A 660 7.84 -20.10 -1.55
CA ALA A 660 6.95 -20.70 -0.57
C ALA A 660 7.71 -21.04 0.71
N PHE A 661 7.02 -20.94 1.84
CA PHE A 661 7.52 -21.24 3.17
C PHE A 661 6.36 -21.54 4.12
N ALA A 662 6.65 -22.19 5.25
CA ALA A 662 5.69 -22.40 6.32
C ALA A 662 5.81 -21.33 7.41
N SER A 663 4.69 -21.00 8.07
CA SER A 663 4.61 -20.11 9.23
C SER A 663 3.58 -20.68 10.21
N GLY A 664 4.01 -21.08 11.40
CA GLY A 664 3.16 -21.88 12.29
C GLY A 664 2.67 -23.16 11.59
N GLU A 665 1.38 -23.45 11.68
CA GLU A 665 0.73 -24.58 10.98
C GLU A 665 0.31 -24.25 9.53
N GLN A 666 0.59 -23.03 9.08
CA GLN A 666 0.19 -22.56 7.75
C GLN A 666 1.33 -22.73 6.75
N GLN A 667 0.92 -22.94 5.50
CA GLN A 667 1.81 -22.99 4.34
C GLN A 667 1.45 -21.83 3.43
N HIS A 668 2.46 -21.07 3.00
CA HIS A 668 2.27 -19.88 2.18
C HIS A 668 3.07 -19.99 0.89
N ALA A 669 2.49 -19.52 -0.20
CA ALA A 669 3.14 -19.38 -1.48
C ALA A 669 2.86 -17.99 -2.06
N PHE A 670 3.88 -17.38 -2.65
CA PHE A 670 3.81 -16.05 -3.24
C PHE A 670 4.35 -16.08 -4.66
N ALA A 671 3.71 -15.32 -5.54
CA ALA A 671 4.17 -15.14 -6.91
C ALA A 671 3.71 -13.77 -7.42
N THR A 672 4.25 -13.34 -8.55
CA THR A 672 3.84 -12.08 -9.17
C THR A 672 2.69 -12.28 -10.14
N LYS A 673 1.74 -11.35 -10.20
CA LYS A 673 0.77 -11.21 -11.29
C LYS A 673 0.55 -9.74 -11.61
N ASP A 674 0.69 -9.34 -12.87
CA ASP A 674 0.44 -7.98 -13.33
C ASP A 674 1.18 -6.91 -12.49
N ASN A 675 2.43 -7.21 -12.11
CA ASN A 675 3.27 -6.37 -11.24
C ASN A 675 2.78 -6.23 -9.79
N CYS A 676 1.96 -7.17 -9.34
CA CYS A 676 1.46 -7.29 -7.97
C CYS A 676 1.92 -8.60 -7.30
N LEU A 677 1.98 -8.59 -5.98
CA LEU A 677 2.30 -9.74 -5.15
C LEU A 677 1.02 -10.51 -4.80
N GLU A 678 0.88 -11.68 -5.41
CA GLU A 678 -0.17 -12.64 -5.10
C GLU A 678 0.28 -13.56 -3.97
N HIS A 679 -0.62 -13.83 -3.03
CA HIS A 679 -0.39 -14.71 -1.90
C HIS A 679 -1.44 -15.81 -1.88
N PHE A 680 -0.98 -17.03 -1.69
CA PHE A 680 -1.79 -18.23 -1.54
C PHE A 680 -1.42 -18.85 -0.21
N TRP A 681 -2.40 -19.34 0.54
CA TRP A 681 -2.10 -20.04 1.78
C TRP A 681 -3.09 -21.14 2.12
N TRP A 682 -2.57 -22.13 2.82
CA TRP A 682 -3.30 -23.28 3.32
C TRP A 682 -3.12 -23.41 4.82
N GLU A 683 -4.17 -23.87 5.50
CA GLU A 683 -4.13 -24.28 6.91
C GLU A 683 -4.99 -25.52 7.13
N PRO A 684 -4.70 -26.33 8.16
CA PRO A 684 -5.46 -27.54 8.46
C PRO A 684 -6.98 -27.31 8.53
N GLY A 685 -7.74 -28.13 7.80
CA GLY A 685 -9.20 -28.07 7.78
C GLY A 685 -9.81 -26.98 6.91
N ARG A 686 -9.01 -26.18 6.18
CA ARG A 686 -9.51 -25.16 5.25
C ARG A 686 -9.04 -25.39 3.81
N PRO A 687 -9.81 -24.95 2.80
CA PRO A 687 -9.31 -24.90 1.43
C PRO A 687 -8.17 -23.88 1.30
N VAL A 688 -7.38 -24.03 0.23
CA VAL A 688 -6.40 -23.00 -0.16
C VAL A 688 -7.13 -21.67 -0.39
N ARG A 689 -6.61 -20.62 0.22
CA ARG A 689 -7.10 -19.24 0.07
C ARG A 689 -6.07 -18.41 -0.70
N ARG A 690 -6.52 -17.26 -1.20
CA ARG A 690 -5.69 -16.33 -1.96
C ARG A 690 -6.09 -14.88 -1.69
N ASP A 691 -5.09 -14.01 -1.64
CA ASP A 691 -5.25 -12.55 -1.66
C ASP A 691 -4.08 -11.87 -2.41
N ARG A 692 -4.02 -10.54 -2.32
CA ARG A 692 -3.00 -9.70 -2.94
C ARG A 692 -2.45 -8.72 -1.91
N TRP A 693 -1.13 -8.73 -1.74
CA TRP A 693 -0.44 -7.95 -0.71
C TRP A 693 -0.08 -6.52 -1.14
N GLY A 694 0.12 -6.31 -2.44
CA GLY A 694 0.34 -4.98 -3.01
C GLY A 694 0.98 -5.05 -4.40
N CYS A 695 1.26 -3.89 -4.98
CA CYS A 695 1.68 -3.75 -6.39
C CYS A 695 2.93 -2.87 -6.54
N GLY A 696 3.37 -2.68 -7.79
CA GLY A 696 4.54 -1.87 -8.11
C GLY A 696 5.86 -2.64 -8.07
N ILE A 697 5.80 -3.95 -8.33
CA ILE A 697 6.97 -4.85 -8.34
C ILE A 697 7.23 -5.43 -9.72
N GLU A 698 8.47 -5.82 -9.97
CA GLU A 698 8.95 -6.40 -11.21
C GLU A 698 9.70 -7.71 -10.91
N GLY A 699 9.48 -8.73 -11.74
CA GLY A 699 10.27 -9.95 -11.72
C GLY A 699 9.86 -10.95 -10.63
N THR A 700 10.87 -11.57 -10.00
CA THR A 700 10.69 -12.67 -9.04
C THR A 700 10.74 -12.20 -7.59
N VAL A 701 9.97 -12.88 -6.74
CA VAL A 701 9.87 -12.61 -5.30
C VAL A 701 10.73 -13.60 -4.49
N ASN A 702 11.11 -13.21 -3.28
CA ASN A 702 11.60 -14.15 -2.28
C ASN A 702 11.11 -13.72 -0.89
N GLY A 703 11.07 -14.63 0.07
CA GLY A 703 10.51 -14.33 1.38
C GLY A 703 10.83 -15.38 2.42
N PHE A 704 10.50 -15.09 3.66
CA PHE A 704 10.66 -15.97 4.80
C PHE A 704 9.60 -15.65 5.86
N ALA A 705 9.39 -16.60 6.78
CA ALA A 705 8.66 -16.35 8.02
C ALA A 705 9.64 -16.25 9.19
N THR A 706 9.32 -15.41 10.17
CA THR A 706 10.06 -15.33 11.44
C THR A 706 9.07 -15.04 12.57
N GLY A 707 9.00 -15.93 13.56
CA GLY A 707 7.93 -15.89 14.56
C GLY A 707 6.55 -16.03 13.90
N ASP A 708 5.68 -15.07 14.18
CA ASP A 708 4.34 -14.89 13.61
C ASP A 708 4.31 -13.96 12.39
N GLN A 709 5.47 -13.45 11.97
CA GLN A 709 5.58 -12.52 10.85
C GLN A 709 5.92 -13.24 9.56
N GLN A 710 5.39 -12.73 8.45
CA GLN A 710 5.76 -13.16 7.10
C GLN A 710 6.33 -11.98 6.34
N HIS A 711 7.46 -12.18 5.67
CA HIS A 711 8.19 -11.15 4.95
C HIS A 711 8.44 -11.57 3.51
N VAL A 712 8.15 -10.69 2.56
CA VAL A 712 8.33 -10.92 1.14
C VAL A 712 8.99 -9.72 0.48
N PHE A 713 10.05 -9.98 -0.27
CA PHE A 713 10.86 -9.00 -0.96
C PHE A 713 10.74 -9.19 -2.47
N ALA A 714 10.63 -8.07 -3.18
CA ALA A 714 10.57 -8.01 -4.62
C ALA A 714 11.35 -6.80 -5.13
N ILE A 715 11.76 -6.82 -6.40
CA ILE A 715 12.34 -5.61 -7.01
C ILE A 715 11.19 -4.67 -7.37
N GLY A 716 11.29 -3.37 -7.05
CA GLY A 716 10.27 -2.39 -7.40
C GLY A 716 10.32 -1.98 -8.87
N GLN A 717 9.16 -1.68 -9.48
CA GLN A 717 9.07 -1.14 -10.84
C GLN A 717 9.73 0.23 -10.93
N ARG A 718 10.95 0.31 -11.46
CA ARG A 718 11.72 1.58 -11.50
C ARG A 718 11.85 2.23 -10.10
N GLN A 719 11.77 1.42 -9.05
CA GLN A 719 11.73 1.79 -7.63
C GLN A 719 12.76 0.98 -6.84
N PRO A 720 13.04 1.31 -5.57
CA PRO A 720 13.84 0.47 -4.67
C PRO A 720 13.22 -0.92 -4.47
N THR A 721 13.96 -1.85 -3.85
CA THR A 721 13.43 -3.16 -3.45
C THR A 721 12.20 -2.96 -2.57
N GLN A 722 11.09 -3.59 -2.91
CA GLN A 722 9.86 -3.55 -2.12
C GLN A 722 9.91 -4.67 -1.09
N HIS A 723 9.52 -4.34 0.14
CA HIS A 723 9.33 -5.26 1.24
C HIS A 723 7.88 -5.22 1.66
N PHE A 724 7.22 -6.38 1.59
CA PHE A 724 5.87 -6.59 2.10
C PHE A 724 5.98 -7.44 3.34
N TRP A 725 5.26 -7.09 4.39
CA TRP A 725 5.23 -7.92 5.57
C TRP A 725 3.88 -7.93 6.25
N TYR A 726 3.59 -9.06 6.88
CA TYR A 726 2.43 -9.29 7.72
C TYR A 726 2.89 -9.53 9.15
N ALA A 727 2.20 -8.95 10.12
CA ALA A 727 2.30 -9.31 11.53
C ALA A 727 0.93 -9.17 12.19
N GLU A 728 0.53 -10.17 12.99
CA GLU A 728 -0.79 -10.20 13.65
C GLU A 728 -1.07 -9.04 14.61
#